data_AF-A0A1C7EIA8-F1
#
_entry.id   AF-A0A1C7EIA8-F1
#
_cell.length_a   1.000
_cell.length_b   1.000
_cell.length_c   1.000
_cell.angle_alpha   90.00
_cell.angle_beta   90.00
_cell.angle_gamma   90.00
#
_symmetry.space_group_name_H-M   'P 1'
#
loop_
_entity.id
_entity.type
_entity.pdbx_description
1 polymer ?
#
loop_
_entity_poly.entity_id
_entity_poly.type
_entity_poly.pdbx_seq_one_letter_code
_entity_poly.pdbx_strand_id
1 'polypeptide(L)'
;MRDKFKYWLGKAEETTDRLTSTKWFKRMSITTGVIWNLALILAIVLVTVGVFAASVGAGYFASLVDEEKLRPKEEMLKEIYSFEETSEMYFDNDVYLGKLQTDLERRVTSLDNVSDYAINAVLATEDEYFHEHEGIVPKAIFRGLMQDVSNADTQTGGSTLTQQLIKNQILTNEVSYERKAKEILLAMRLEKFMDKDEIMEAYLNIIPYGRISSGAHIAGIETAAKGIFNVSAKDLNLPQSAFIAGIPKAPYTYTPYAEGGVVKEEEALAPALDRMKTVLFRMKETEYITQKEYDEAMAYDIVADFRTGEKRSYSEFPYVTVEIEKRASRIIMDVLAERDGIDPVTLKENNKLYEEYAILADRAVRSNGYRIHSTIDKDIYLAQEEAQKSYESFGTTALGKGYNEVGEVIDKEYPVQLGSIMIENGTGRILSFVGGRNHEIEKLNHATSAYRSMGSTVKPLLVYGPAIELGQIGAGSPLVDVKFEYMDGNDIWSPSNFISSSEQGIMPARDALAQSQNLPTIRLFAQIQQQLPIQYMMNAGFTRVEESENNNPSSALGGGIEASVEEIASGYAMIANNGQYVAPTMIDKIEDADGNVIYEHKTETKEIFTPATSYVLTDMLRDVFKTDRGTANRANRLLKFDADFAGKTGTTQSTTDVWLVGYNPNVTMGLWLGYDTEKIKLSKFENRDLPASLRVNQVWARLMNASYDAKPKLVGTAEKFKQPDGVVTKSFCGISGLAPDEACKNAGLVRSDLFNAKAMLPTEKDDSFTSGSYTTIDGKRFAVLSNTPSDFISGGGIGVSQKYIDRMMAPFGGDASKLFPGNSKFSSIVASAEFKADDAAPGSVQAAINGKTITWSNSGSNDVVGYRVYKGGSRIASISEAQSNSYTASSPGSYTVVAVDITGKQSAASNSVTIAAPKPEPKPEPKPDPEPKPDPEPKPDPEPKPDPEPKPDPEPKPDPEPKPDPEPKPDPEPKPDPEPKPDPEPKPDPKPDKPEKPEKPDSKPDKPAEGDAT
;
A
#
# COMPACT_ATOMS: atom_id res chain seq x y z
N MET A 1 14.60 87.00 29.05
CA MET A 1 13.13 86.95 28.82
C MET A 1 12.35 87.91 29.73
N ARG A 2 12.49 87.80 31.06
CA ARG A 2 11.72 88.56 32.07
C ARG A 2 11.65 90.08 31.84
N ASP A 3 12.74 90.73 31.42
CA ASP A 3 12.75 92.19 31.22
C ASP A 3 12.14 92.64 29.89
N LYS A 4 12.22 91.80 28.83
CA LYS A 4 11.43 92.02 27.60
C LYS A 4 9.93 91.94 27.88
N PHE A 5 9.51 91.02 28.76
CA PHE A 5 8.12 90.88 29.18
C PHE A 5 7.64 92.09 30.00
N LYS A 6 8.46 92.60 30.93
CA LYS A 6 8.19 93.85 31.67
C LYS A 6 8.11 95.08 30.75
N TYR A 7 9.01 95.21 29.77
CA TYR A 7 8.95 96.29 28.78
C TYR A 7 7.66 96.23 27.95
N TRP A 8 7.22 95.04 27.56
CA TRP A 8 5.96 94.85 26.83
C TRP A 8 4.73 95.17 27.68
N LEU A 9 4.71 94.76 28.96
CA LEU A 9 3.65 95.09 29.91
C LEU A 9 3.53 96.61 30.15
N GLY A 10 4.64 97.30 30.46
CA GLY A 10 4.60 98.75 30.68
C GLY A 10 4.16 99.53 29.44
N LYS A 11 4.54 99.06 28.24
CA LYS A 11 4.09 99.65 26.97
C LYS A 11 2.61 99.37 26.67
N ALA A 12 2.09 98.23 27.13
CA ALA A 12 0.66 97.92 27.05
C ALA A 12 -0.16 98.83 27.99
N GLU A 13 0.27 99.00 29.25
CA GLU A 13 -0.34 99.94 30.21
C GLU A 13 -0.39 101.37 29.68
N GLU A 14 0.75 101.90 29.20
CA GLU A 14 0.86 103.25 28.64
C GLU A 14 -0.03 103.45 27.39
N THR A 15 -0.23 102.38 26.60
CA THR A 15 -1.15 102.40 25.45
C THR A 15 -2.62 102.37 25.88
N THR A 16 -2.98 101.61 26.94
CA THR A 16 -4.34 101.60 27.48
C THR A 16 -4.74 102.93 28.13
N ASP A 17 -3.86 103.57 28.92
CA ASP A 17 -4.16 104.87 29.54
C ASP A 17 -4.28 106.02 28.51
N ARG A 18 -3.52 105.92 27.42
CA ARG A 18 -3.64 106.86 26.30
C ARG A 18 -4.95 106.68 25.51
N LEU A 19 -5.53 105.48 25.49
CA LEU A 19 -6.84 105.21 24.87
C LEU A 19 -8.01 105.66 25.76
N THR A 20 -7.96 105.40 27.06
CA THR A 20 -9.05 105.67 28.01
C THR A 20 -9.27 107.16 28.31
N SER A 21 -8.27 108.01 28.08
CA SER A 21 -8.31 109.46 28.39
C SER A 21 -9.04 110.34 27.37
N THR A 22 -9.42 109.83 26.19
CA THR A 22 -10.10 110.62 25.16
C THR A 22 -11.63 110.67 25.35
N LYS A 23 -12.24 111.86 25.14
CA LYS A 23 -13.68 112.11 25.41
C LYS A 23 -14.67 111.23 24.63
N TRP A 24 -14.23 110.58 23.55
CA TRP A 24 -15.03 109.63 22.77
C TRP A 24 -15.21 108.28 23.48
N PHE A 25 -14.19 107.80 24.19
CA PHE A 25 -14.19 106.46 24.80
C PHE A 25 -15.22 106.30 25.93
N LYS A 26 -15.54 107.38 26.67
CA LYS A 26 -16.58 107.39 27.71
C LYS A 26 -18.01 107.12 27.21
N ARG A 27 -18.28 107.17 25.89
CA ARG A 27 -19.56 106.76 25.30
C ARG A 27 -19.56 105.33 24.74
N MET A 28 -18.41 104.66 24.70
CA MET A 28 -18.26 103.30 24.17
C MET A 28 -18.07 102.22 25.25
N SER A 29 -17.78 102.61 26.50
CA SER A 29 -17.43 101.70 27.59
C SER A 29 -18.51 100.67 27.95
N ILE A 30 -19.80 101.00 27.75
CA ILE A 30 -20.91 100.09 28.06
C ILE A 30 -21.03 98.99 26.99
N THR A 31 -20.96 99.34 25.70
CA THR A 31 -21.08 98.35 24.62
C THR A 31 -19.87 97.43 24.53
N THR A 32 -18.65 97.94 24.72
CA THR A 32 -17.45 97.07 24.77
C THR A 32 -17.43 96.19 26.01
N GLY A 33 -17.90 96.69 27.17
CA GLY A 33 -18.02 95.88 28.39
C GLY A 33 -19.05 94.76 28.28
N VAL A 34 -20.20 95.03 27.66
CA VAL A 34 -21.22 94.01 27.37
C VAL A 34 -20.71 92.97 26.36
N ILE A 35 -20.05 93.38 25.28
CA ILE A 35 -19.45 92.45 24.30
C ILE A 35 -18.37 91.59 24.95
N TRP A 36 -17.51 92.18 25.80
CA TRP A 36 -16.48 91.42 26.52
C TRP A 36 -17.10 90.41 27.50
N ASN A 37 -18.09 90.81 28.30
CA ASN A 37 -18.76 89.91 29.22
C ASN A 37 -19.53 88.80 28.48
N LEU A 38 -20.16 89.09 27.33
CA LEU A 38 -20.78 88.07 26.47
C LEU A 38 -19.75 87.10 25.88
N ALA A 39 -18.58 87.59 25.46
CA ALA A 39 -17.48 86.75 25.00
C ALA A 39 -16.90 85.87 26.13
N LEU A 40 -16.85 86.41 27.36
CA LEU A 40 -16.37 85.68 28.54
C LEU A 40 -17.38 84.62 29.00
N ILE A 41 -18.69 84.93 28.98
CA ILE A 41 -19.76 83.95 29.19
C ILE A 41 -19.72 82.87 28.10
N LEU A 42 -19.56 83.24 26.84
CA LEU A 42 -19.42 82.29 25.73
C LEU A 42 -18.19 81.38 25.94
N ALA A 43 -17.04 81.93 26.34
CA ALA A 43 -15.85 81.15 26.65
C ALA A 43 -16.06 80.19 27.83
N ILE A 44 -16.72 80.63 28.91
CA ILE A 44 -17.08 79.77 30.05
C ILE A 44 -18.02 78.65 29.59
N VAL A 45 -19.07 78.97 28.82
CA VAL A 45 -20.01 77.97 28.27
C VAL A 45 -19.27 76.97 27.37
N LEU A 46 -18.40 77.43 26.47
CA LEU A 46 -17.61 76.55 25.60
C LEU A 46 -16.66 75.64 26.39
N VAL A 47 -16.01 76.16 27.45
CA VAL A 47 -15.17 75.35 28.34
C VAL A 47 -16.00 74.36 29.14
N THR A 48 -17.14 74.76 29.72
CA THR A 48 -18.02 73.87 30.49
C THR A 48 -18.63 72.77 29.61
N VAL A 49 -19.09 73.11 28.40
CA VAL A 49 -19.59 72.14 27.41
C VAL A 49 -18.46 71.23 26.92
N GLY A 50 -17.25 71.76 26.72
CA GLY A 50 -16.07 70.96 26.35
C GLY A 50 -15.68 69.96 27.43
N VAL A 51 -15.63 70.38 28.70
CA VAL A 51 -15.35 69.50 29.85
C VAL A 51 -16.45 68.45 30.04
N PHE A 52 -17.72 68.84 29.88
CA PHE A 52 -18.84 67.90 29.92
C PHE A 52 -18.76 66.87 28.79
N ALA A 53 -18.54 67.30 27.54
CA ALA A 53 -18.39 66.41 26.40
C ALA A 53 -17.19 65.46 26.55
N ALA A 54 -16.05 65.96 27.04
CA ALA A 54 -14.88 65.13 27.34
C ALA A 54 -15.16 64.11 28.47
N SER A 55 -15.90 64.50 29.51
CA SER A 55 -16.26 63.62 30.62
C SER A 55 -17.24 62.51 30.19
N VAL A 56 -18.24 62.86 29.38
CA VAL A 56 -19.18 61.90 28.79
C VAL A 56 -18.46 60.97 27.82
N GLY A 57 -17.58 61.49 26.96
CA GLY A 57 -16.78 60.68 26.04
C GLY A 57 -15.84 59.71 26.75
N ALA A 58 -15.15 60.15 27.81
CA ALA A 58 -14.29 59.29 28.62
C ALA A 58 -15.08 58.22 29.39
N GLY A 59 -16.24 58.58 29.97
CA GLY A 59 -17.13 57.62 30.62
C GLY A 59 -17.70 56.59 29.65
N TYR A 60 -18.08 57.01 28.45
CA TYR A 60 -18.55 56.12 27.40
C TYR A 60 -17.45 55.18 26.89
N PHE A 61 -16.24 55.70 26.63
CA PHE A 61 -15.09 54.88 26.28
C PHE A 61 -14.77 53.84 27.37
N ALA A 62 -14.79 54.24 28.64
CA ALA A 62 -14.59 53.32 29.77
C ALA A 62 -15.66 52.21 29.81
N SER A 63 -16.93 52.51 29.53
CA SER A 63 -18.00 51.50 29.43
C SER A 63 -17.96 50.61 28.18
N LEU A 64 -17.06 50.88 27.23
CA LEU A 64 -16.81 50.03 26.06
C LEU A 64 -15.59 49.10 26.24
N VAL A 65 -14.87 49.21 27.36
CA VAL A 65 -13.64 48.44 27.63
C VAL A 65 -13.60 47.87 29.05
N ASP A 66 -14.68 47.93 29.82
CA ASP A 66 -14.73 47.46 31.21
C ASP A 66 -14.67 45.93 31.34
N GLU A 67 -15.18 45.20 30.35
CA GLU A 67 -15.02 43.74 30.23
C GLU A 67 -13.63 43.29 29.73
N GLU A 68 -12.78 44.19 29.20
CA GLU A 68 -11.44 43.82 28.70
C GLU A 68 -10.47 43.59 29.86
N LYS A 69 -10.06 42.34 30.05
CA LYS A 69 -9.13 41.96 31.12
C LYS A 69 -7.73 42.52 30.86
N LEU A 70 -7.02 42.85 31.93
CA LEU A 70 -5.62 43.29 31.87
C LEU A 70 -4.70 42.14 31.42
N ARG A 71 -4.41 42.07 30.12
CA ARG A 71 -3.41 41.15 29.53
C ARG A 71 -1.98 41.49 30.03
N PRO A 72 -1.23 40.55 30.62
CA PRO A 72 0.21 40.67 30.87
C PRO A 72 1.02 40.86 29.58
N LYS A 73 2.31 41.24 29.71
CA LYS A 73 3.19 41.42 28.55
C LYS A 73 3.38 40.09 27.81
N GLU A 74 3.63 39.03 28.56
CA GLU A 74 3.96 37.69 28.06
C GLU A 74 2.80 37.06 27.28
N GLU A 75 1.57 37.22 27.77
CA GLU A 75 0.35 36.75 27.11
C GLU A 75 0.09 37.53 25.80
N MET A 76 0.16 38.85 25.86
CA MET A 76 -0.04 39.72 24.69
C MET A 76 1.04 39.50 23.61
N LEU A 77 2.32 39.36 23.99
CA LEU A 77 3.37 39.06 23.02
C LEU A 77 3.22 37.66 22.43
N LYS A 78 2.77 36.67 23.21
CA LYS A 78 2.48 35.33 22.69
C LYS A 78 1.34 35.34 21.68
N GLU A 79 0.29 36.13 21.90
CA GLU A 79 -0.80 36.30 20.91
C GLU A 79 -0.32 37.01 19.63
N ILE A 80 0.60 37.98 19.74
CA ILE A 80 1.14 38.73 18.59
C ILE A 80 2.17 37.94 17.78
N TYR A 81 3.08 37.22 18.45
CA TYR A 81 4.12 36.43 17.79
C TYR A 81 3.66 34.98 17.47
N SER A 82 2.34 34.69 17.55
CA SER A 82 1.75 33.41 17.16
C SER A 82 1.64 33.29 15.64
N PHE A 83 2.78 33.39 14.94
CA PHE A 83 2.84 33.23 13.50
C PHE A 83 2.54 31.78 13.11
N GLU A 84 1.30 31.51 12.68
CA GLU A 84 1.00 30.27 11.99
C GLU A 84 1.84 30.21 10.70
N GLU A 85 2.76 29.26 10.58
CA GLU A 85 3.52 28.96 9.36
C GLU A 85 3.10 27.59 8.81
N THR A 86 2.83 27.54 7.50
CA THR A 86 2.38 26.31 6.85
C THR A 86 3.54 25.32 6.72
N SER A 87 3.41 24.16 7.36
CA SER A 87 4.37 23.06 7.29
C SER A 87 4.61 22.56 5.87
N GLU A 88 5.83 22.08 5.63
CA GLU A 88 6.35 21.61 4.35
C GLU A 88 6.53 20.09 4.37
N MET A 89 6.25 19.44 3.23
CA MET A 89 6.43 18.00 3.03
C MET A 89 7.51 17.72 1.99
N TYR A 90 8.22 16.61 2.20
CA TYR A 90 9.30 16.15 1.35
C TYR A 90 9.11 14.66 1.02
N PHE A 91 9.36 14.30 -0.23
CA PHE A 91 9.67 12.94 -0.65
C PHE A 91 11.04 12.50 -0.06
N ASP A 92 11.40 11.24 -0.27
CA ASP A 92 12.70 10.71 0.13
C ASP A 92 13.87 11.53 -0.46
N ASN A 93 15.01 11.54 0.25
CA ASN A 93 16.21 12.32 -0.07
C ASN A 93 15.96 13.85 -0.15
N ASP A 94 15.12 14.37 0.75
CA ASP A 94 14.80 15.80 0.90
C ASP A 94 14.23 16.46 -0.37
N VAL A 95 13.60 15.68 -1.26
CA VAL A 95 12.99 16.20 -2.48
C VAL A 95 11.64 16.85 -2.15
N TYR A 96 11.57 18.17 -2.23
CA TYR A 96 10.36 18.95 -1.91
C TYR A 96 9.11 18.43 -2.65
N LEU A 97 8.06 18.15 -1.88
CA LEU A 97 6.74 17.73 -2.35
C LEU A 97 5.79 18.94 -2.41
N GLY A 98 5.80 19.76 -1.35
CA GLY A 98 4.98 20.97 -1.25
C GLY A 98 4.48 21.24 0.17
N LYS A 99 3.70 22.29 0.34
CA LYS A 99 3.08 22.67 1.63
C LYS A 99 1.83 21.84 1.94
N LEU A 100 1.49 21.70 3.23
CA LEU A 100 0.16 21.24 3.65
C LEU A 100 -0.92 22.28 3.32
N GLN A 101 -2.18 21.86 3.30
CA GLN A 101 -3.29 22.81 3.12
C GLN A 101 -3.64 23.50 4.45
N THR A 102 -3.56 24.83 4.44
CA THR A 102 -4.05 25.74 5.48
C THR A 102 -5.07 26.72 4.89
N ASP A 103 -5.89 27.33 5.76
CA ASP A 103 -6.79 28.43 5.39
C ASP A 103 -6.04 29.71 4.96
N LEU A 104 -4.77 29.82 5.37
CA LEU A 104 -3.86 30.94 5.12
C LEU A 104 -2.42 30.41 5.05
N GLU A 105 -1.70 30.71 3.97
CA GLU A 105 -0.27 30.43 3.86
C GLU A 105 0.57 31.63 4.35
N ARG A 106 1.62 31.34 5.11
CA ARG A 106 2.60 32.32 5.60
C ARG A 106 4.03 31.76 5.47
N ARG A 107 5.00 32.66 5.39
CA ARG A 107 6.43 32.48 5.70
C ARG A 107 6.85 33.67 6.55
N VAL A 108 7.53 33.42 7.67
CA VAL A 108 8.04 34.50 8.53
C VAL A 108 9.35 35.04 7.97
N THR A 109 9.55 36.35 8.05
CA THR A 109 10.84 37.02 7.74
C THR A 109 11.15 38.10 8.76
N SER A 110 12.43 38.34 9.01
CA SER A 110 12.88 39.46 9.84
C SER A 110 12.82 40.78 9.06
N LEU A 111 12.68 41.91 9.75
CA LEU A 111 12.57 43.24 9.14
C LEU A 111 13.79 43.59 8.26
N ASP A 112 14.99 43.21 8.70
CA ASP A 112 16.26 43.35 7.95
C ASP A 112 16.28 42.59 6.60
N ASN A 113 15.32 41.70 6.36
CA ASN A 113 15.13 40.93 5.13
C ASN A 113 13.89 41.37 4.34
N VAL A 114 13.47 42.62 4.53
CA VAL A 114 12.46 43.32 3.72
C VAL A 114 13.09 44.52 3.01
N SER A 115 12.70 44.78 1.76
CA SER A 115 13.17 45.93 0.98
C SER A 115 12.75 47.25 1.64
N ASP A 116 13.68 48.21 1.75
CA ASP A 116 13.40 49.58 2.23
C ASP A 116 12.26 50.23 1.44
N TYR A 117 12.15 49.94 0.13
CA TYR A 117 11.03 50.43 -0.69
C TYR A 117 9.68 49.89 -0.22
N ALA A 118 9.62 48.65 0.29
CA ALA A 118 8.39 48.07 0.81
C ALA A 118 8.00 48.63 2.18
N ILE A 119 8.98 48.81 3.08
CA ILE A 119 8.77 49.45 4.39
C ILE A 119 8.28 50.89 4.17
N ASN A 120 8.98 51.67 3.34
CA ASN A 120 8.59 53.04 3.01
C ASN A 120 7.24 53.13 2.28
N ALA A 121 6.88 52.14 1.45
CA ALA A 121 5.58 52.10 0.78
C ALA A 121 4.42 51.89 1.77
N VAL A 122 4.60 51.01 2.76
CA VAL A 122 3.62 50.77 3.83
C VAL A 122 3.49 52.01 4.72
N LEU A 123 4.61 52.59 5.17
CA LEU A 123 4.63 53.83 5.96
C LEU A 123 3.92 54.97 5.23
N ALA A 124 4.26 55.23 3.96
CA ALA A 124 3.65 56.31 3.18
C ALA A 124 2.13 56.18 2.96
N THR A 125 1.56 54.98 3.08
CA THR A 125 0.17 54.72 2.68
C THR A 125 -0.77 54.31 3.80
N GLU A 126 -0.29 53.57 4.79
CA GLU A 126 -1.07 53.10 5.92
C GLU A 126 -0.83 53.95 7.18
N ASP A 127 0.39 54.46 7.42
CA ASP A 127 0.72 55.21 8.65
C ASP A 127 1.94 56.14 8.54
N GLU A 128 1.72 57.32 7.94
CA GLU A 128 2.75 58.37 7.73
C GLU A 128 3.45 58.80 9.04
N TYR A 129 2.72 58.75 10.17
CA TYR A 129 3.20 59.23 11.48
C TYR A 129 3.61 58.08 12.41
N PHE A 130 3.88 56.88 11.88
CA PHE A 130 4.14 55.67 12.65
C PHE A 130 5.19 55.87 13.76
N HIS A 131 6.32 56.51 13.44
CA HIS A 131 7.39 56.76 14.42
C HIS A 131 7.12 57.93 15.40
N GLU A 132 6.06 58.73 15.19
CA GLU A 132 5.73 59.88 16.04
C GLU A 132 4.70 59.56 17.14
N HIS A 133 3.84 58.56 16.93
CA HIS A 133 2.69 58.30 17.79
C HIS A 133 2.91 57.16 18.80
N GLU A 134 2.12 57.15 19.89
CA GLU A 134 2.05 56.05 20.86
C GLU A 134 0.74 55.25 20.67
N GLY A 135 0.72 54.34 19.70
CA GLY A 135 -0.39 53.45 19.36
C GLY A 135 -1.53 54.08 18.55
N ILE A 136 -1.81 55.37 18.72
CA ILE A 136 -2.91 56.09 18.04
C ILE A 136 -2.51 57.49 17.58
N VAL A 137 -3.14 57.98 16.51
CA VAL A 137 -3.06 59.39 16.07
C VAL A 137 -4.34 60.14 16.49
N PRO A 138 -4.36 60.93 17.58
CA PRO A 138 -5.59 61.54 18.09
C PRO A 138 -6.28 62.49 17.11
N LYS A 139 -5.48 63.19 16.28
CA LYS A 139 -5.96 64.05 15.19
C LYS A 139 -6.67 63.27 14.07
N ALA A 140 -6.35 61.99 13.87
CA ALA A 140 -7.02 61.13 12.90
C ALA A 140 -8.36 60.62 13.47
N ILE A 141 -8.39 60.19 14.75
CA ILE A 141 -9.62 59.79 15.44
C ILE A 141 -10.65 60.93 15.45
N PHE A 142 -10.25 62.15 15.84
CA PHE A 142 -11.16 63.30 15.86
C PHE A 142 -11.65 63.70 14.46
N ARG A 143 -10.80 63.52 13.42
CA ARG A 143 -11.16 63.77 12.02
C ARG A 143 -12.18 62.75 11.51
N GLY A 144 -11.98 61.46 11.81
CA GLY A 144 -12.94 60.40 11.49
C GLY A 144 -14.30 60.65 12.13
N LEU A 145 -14.31 60.96 13.43
CA LEU A 145 -15.54 61.31 14.16
C LEU A 145 -16.29 62.49 13.50
N MET A 146 -15.58 63.53 13.05
CA MET A 146 -16.17 64.66 12.33
C MET A 146 -16.65 64.30 10.93
N GLN A 147 -15.95 63.41 10.21
CA GLN A 147 -16.38 62.90 8.89
C GLN A 147 -17.68 62.09 9.01
N ASP A 148 -17.78 61.21 10.02
CA ASP A 148 -18.98 60.41 10.30
C ASP A 148 -20.18 61.29 10.66
N VAL A 149 -19.99 62.28 11.53
CA VAL A 149 -21.06 63.24 11.91
C VAL A 149 -21.48 64.14 10.75
N SER A 150 -20.61 64.36 9.75
CA SER A 150 -20.89 65.22 8.59
C SER A 150 -21.38 64.49 7.34
N ASN A 151 -21.48 63.15 7.35
CA ASN A 151 -21.75 62.31 6.17
C ASN A 151 -20.82 62.66 4.99
N ALA A 152 -19.51 62.77 5.23
CA ALA A 152 -18.56 63.06 4.16
C ALA A 152 -18.43 61.89 3.16
N ASP A 153 -18.50 62.17 1.85
CA ASP A 153 -18.40 61.18 0.75
C ASP A 153 -17.07 60.40 0.74
N THR A 154 -16.06 60.85 1.49
CA THR A 154 -14.77 60.17 1.65
C THR A 154 -14.33 60.16 3.12
N GLN A 155 -14.47 59.00 3.77
CA GLN A 155 -13.83 58.72 5.05
C GLN A 155 -12.32 58.52 4.84
N THR A 156 -11.50 59.30 5.53
CA THR A 156 -10.05 59.04 5.57
C THR A 156 -9.75 58.02 6.66
N GLY A 157 -9.25 56.84 6.27
CA GLY A 157 -8.84 55.81 7.21
C GLY A 157 -7.80 56.34 8.20
N GLY A 158 -8.16 56.38 9.48
CA GLY A 158 -7.34 56.95 10.56
C GLY A 158 -6.88 55.93 11.59
N SER A 159 -6.59 54.70 11.16
CA SER A 159 -6.12 53.62 12.03
C SER A 159 -4.64 53.34 11.79
N THR A 160 -3.86 53.27 12.86
CA THR A 160 -2.40 53.05 12.83
C THR A 160 -2.04 51.60 12.47
N LEU A 161 -0.78 51.34 12.10
CA LEU A 161 -0.27 49.98 11.89
C LEU A 161 -0.48 49.10 13.14
N THR A 162 -0.22 49.65 14.33
CA THR A 162 -0.40 48.98 15.62
C THR A 162 -1.88 48.62 15.87
N GLN A 163 -2.80 49.51 15.52
CA GLN A 163 -4.24 49.23 15.56
C GLN A 163 -4.66 48.14 14.57
N GLN A 164 -4.08 48.13 13.36
CA GLN A 164 -4.31 47.06 12.39
C GLN A 164 -3.74 45.72 12.89
N LEU A 165 -2.56 45.70 13.51
CA LEU A 165 -1.94 44.50 14.09
C LEU A 165 -2.83 43.89 15.19
N ILE A 166 -3.24 44.70 16.17
CA ILE A 166 -4.18 44.30 17.24
C ILE A 166 -5.49 43.73 16.68
N LYS A 167 -6.07 44.37 15.66
CA LYS A 167 -7.29 43.93 14.99
C LYS A 167 -7.14 42.54 14.36
N ASN A 168 -5.96 42.19 13.83
CA ASN A 168 -5.74 40.93 13.12
C ASN A 168 -5.26 39.77 14.00
N GLN A 169 -4.83 40.00 15.26
CA GLN A 169 -4.34 38.92 16.16
C GLN A 169 -5.14 38.76 17.46
N ILE A 170 -5.54 39.87 18.10
CA ILE A 170 -6.12 39.82 19.45
C ILE A 170 -7.65 39.95 19.43
N LEU A 171 -8.19 40.65 18.44
CA LEU A 171 -9.63 40.97 18.35
C LEU A 171 -10.33 40.16 17.25
N THR A 172 -11.63 39.97 17.41
CA THR A 172 -12.50 39.33 16.41
C THR A 172 -12.86 40.28 15.27
N ASN A 173 -13.27 39.74 14.11
CA ASN A 173 -13.59 40.51 12.90
C ASN A 173 -14.96 41.26 12.92
N GLU A 174 -15.62 41.37 14.08
CA GLU A 174 -16.91 42.08 14.19
C GLU A 174 -16.77 43.60 13.94
N VAL A 175 -17.84 44.28 13.54
CA VAL A 175 -17.82 45.75 13.37
C VAL A 175 -18.66 46.41 14.47
N SER A 176 -18.03 46.67 15.61
CA SER A 176 -18.64 47.32 16.78
C SER A 176 -17.82 48.51 17.28
N TYR A 177 -18.49 49.52 17.86
CA TYR A 177 -17.82 50.63 18.55
C TYR A 177 -17.01 50.14 19.76
N GLU A 178 -17.48 49.08 20.41
CA GLU A 178 -16.81 48.40 21.51
C GLU A 178 -15.46 47.81 21.09
N ARG A 179 -15.44 47.01 20.00
CA ARG A 179 -14.19 46.51 19.43
C ARG A 179 -13.24 47.65 19.06
N LYS A 180 -13.73 48.76 18.50
CA LYS A 180 -12.85 49.90 18.15
C LYS A 180 -12.27 50.60 19.39
N ALA A 181 -12.99 50.65 20.51
CA ALA A 181 -12.46 51.14 21.79
C ALA A 181 -11.40 50.19 22.36
N LYS A 182 -11.65 48.88 22.33
CA LYS A 182 -10.68 47.82 22.69
C LYS A 182 -9.43 47.88 21.81
N GLU A 183 -9.57 48.08 20.50
CA GLU A 183 -8.48 48.24 19.52
C GLU A 183 -7.59 49.44 19.86
N ILE A 184 -8.16 50.59 20.23
CA ILE A 184 -7.43 51.78 20.71
C ILE A 184 -6.65 51.46 22.00
N LEU A 185 -7.33 50.88 23.00
CA LEU A 185 -6.74 50.59 24.31
C LEU A 185 -5.56 49.61 24.20
N LEU A 186 -5.75 48.52 23.44
CA LEU A 186 -4.76 47.48 23.27
C LEU A 186 -3.59 47.95 22.38
N ALA A 187 -3.82 48.77 21.35
CA ALA A 187 -2.72 49.34 20.54
C ALA A 187 -1.84 50.28 21.37
N MET A 188 -2.42 51.16 22.18
CA MET A 188 -1.68 52.01 23.12
C MET A 188 -0.89 51.19 24.17
N ARG A 189 -1.39 49.99 24.53
CA ARG A 189 -0.71 49.08 25.46
C ARG A 189 0.44 48.33 24.77
N LEU A 190 0.25 47.91 23.53
CA LEU A 190 1.26 47.14 22.78
C LEU A 190 2.54 47.94 22.57
N GLU A 191 2.45 49.24 22.26
CA GLU A 191 3.63 50.11 22.12
C GLU A 191 4.33 50.47 23.45
N LYS A 192 3.84 49.95 24.59
CA LYS A 192 4.60 49.95 25.85
C LYS A 192 5.35 48.64 26.09
N PHE A 193 5.11 47.63 25.24
CA PHE A 193 5.70 46.30 25.34
C PHE A 193 6.64 45.96 24.18
N MET A 194 6.38 46.50 22.99
CA MET A 194 7.16 46.37 21.76
C MET A 194 7.67 47.74 21.29
N ASP A 195 8.82 47.76 20.62
CA ASP A 195 9.27 48.93 19.86
C ASP A 195 8.66 49.01 18.45
N LYS A 196 9.05 50.03 17.67
CA LYS A 196 8.47 50.29 16.35
C LYS A 196 8.92 49.29 15.28
N ASP A 197 10.12 48.74 15.42
CA ASP A 197 10.68 47.82 14.44
C ASP A 197 10.08 46.42 14.68
N GLU A 198 9.94 46.01 15.95
CA GLU A 198 9.15 44.82 16.35
C GLU A 198 7.70 44.88 15.84
N ILE A 199 7.03 46.03 15.96
CA ILE A 199 5.63 46.20 15.48
C ILE A 199 5.56 46.15 13.95
N MET A 200 6.52 46.75 13.25
CA MET A 200 6.58 46.70 11.79
C MET A 200 6.82 45.27 11.29
N GLU A 201 7.77 44.55 11.90
CA GLU A 201 8.05 43.14 11.59
C GLU A 201 6.81 42.27 11.81
N ALA A 202 6.15 42.39 12.96
CA ALA A 202 4.93 41.66 13.24
C ALA A 202 3.81 42.01 12.23
N TYR A 203 3.56 43.29 11.96
CA TYR A 203 2.56 43.73 10.98
C TYR A 203 2.81 43.12 9.59
N LEU A 204 4.04 43.22 9.09
CA LEU A 204 4.42 42.73 7.76
C LEU A 204 4.31 41.21 7.63
N ASN A 205 4.50 40.45 8.72
CA ASN A 205 4.31 39.00 8.75
C ASN A 205 2.83 38.58 8.91
N ILE A 206 2.00 39.39 9.55
CA ILE A 206 0.61 39.04 9.90
C ILE A 206 -0.41 39.44 8.86
N ILE A 207 -0.24 40.59 8.21
CA ILE A 207 -1.28 41.20 7.39
C ILE A 207 -1.63 40.34 6.16
N PRO A 208 -2.92 40.16 5.81
CA PRO A 208 -3.31 39.36 4.66
C PRO A 208 -3.05 40.08 3.33
N TYR A 209 -2.46 39.36 2.38
CA TYR A 209 -2.13 39.81 1.03
C TYR A 209 -3.00 39.15 -0.07
N GLY A 210 -4.12 38.55 0.32
CA GLY A 210 -5.13 38.06 -0.61
C GLY A 210 -4.77 36.68 -1.15
N ARG A 211 -4.50 36.56 -2.45
CA ARG A 211 -4.25 35.29 -3.16
C ARG A 211 -2.91 35.28 -3.91
N ILE A 212 -2.43 34.08 -4.22
CA ILE A 212 -1.25 33.82 -5.08
C ILE A 212 -1.58 32.86 -6.24
N SER A 213 -0.59 32.57 -7.09
CA SER A 213 -0.77 31.75 -8.31
C SER A 213 -1.21 30.30 -8.07
N SER A 214 -1.03 29.76 -6.85
CA SER A 214 -1.57 28.46 -6.41
C SER A 214 -3.05 28.50 -5.97
N GLY A 215 -3.67 29.69 -6.03
CA GLY A 215 -4.99 29.97 -5.47
C GLY A 215 -5.03 29.93 -3.93
N ALA A 216 -3.90 29.79 -3.23
CA ALA A 216 -3.85 29.88 -1.77
C ALA A 216 -4.17 31.30 -1.29
N HIS A 217 -4.83 31.39 -0.13
CA HIS A 217 -4.92 32.64 0.61
C HIS A 217 -3.59 32.90 1.32
N ILE A 218 -3.10 34.13 1.36
CA ILE A 218 -1.78 34.43 1.94
C ILE A 218 -1.77 35.56 2.96
N ALA A 219 -0.85 35.46 3.91
CA ALA A 219 -0.39 36.54 4.78
C ALA A 219 1.15 36.54 4.84
N GLY A 220 1.72 37.67 5.26
CA GLY A 220 3.17 37.83 5.33
C GLY A 220 3.79 38.32 4.03
N ILE A 221 4.65 39.34 4.14
CA ILE A 221 5.26 40.02 2.99
C ILE A 221 6.20 39.11 2.18
N GLU A 222 6.92 38.19 2.83
CA GLU A 222 7.78 37.21 2.16
C GLU A 222 6.96 36.19 1.35
N THR A 223 5.80 35.78 1.87
CA THR A 223 4.82 34.96 1.13
C THR A 223 4.29 35.70 -0.09
N ALA A 224 3.97 36.99 0.06
CA ALA A 224 3.47 37.82 -1.03
C ALA A 224 4.53 38.02 -2.13
N ALA A 225 5.76 38.36 -1.76
CA ALA A 225 6.86 38.53 -2.71
C ALA A 225 7.13 37.26 -3.53
N LYS A 226 7.25 36.10 -2.86
CA LYS A 226 7.49 34.81 -3.52
C LYS A 226 6.29 34.31 -4.33
N GLY A 227 5.07 34.47 -3.80
CA GLY A 227 3.86 33.95 -4.42
C GLY A 227 3.30 34.81 -5.56
N ILE A 228 3.57 36.12 -5.56
CA ILE A 228 3.14 37.05 -6.63
C ILE A 228 4.23 37.23 -7.68
N PHE A 229 5.49 37.44 -7.28
CA PHE A 229 6.58 37.86 -8.17
C PHE A 229 7.78 36.88 -8.26
N ASN A 230 7.78 35.80 -7.47
CA ASN A 230 8.90 34.87 -7.36
C ASN A 230 10.24 35.50 -6.93
N VAL A 231 10.20 36.54 -6.10
CA VAL A 231 11.37 37.20 -5.47
C VAL A 231 11.26 37.16 -3.95
N SER A 232 12.35 37.37 -3.21
CA SER A 232 12.28 37.59 -1.75
C SER A 232 11.79 39.01 -1.45
N ALA A 233 11.17 39.22 -0.28
CA ALA A 233 10.76 40.54 0.20
C ALA A 233 11.92 41.55 0.25
N LYS A 234 13.16 41.07 0.45
CA LYS A 234 14.39 41.88 0.42
C LYS A 234 14.71 42.45 -0.96
N ASP A 235 14.35 41.72 -2.02
CA ASP A 235 14.71 42.02 -3.41
C ASP A 235 13.59 42.77 -4.17
N LEU A 236 12.49 43.11 -3.50
CA LEU A 236 11.38 43.83 -4.09
C LEU A 236 11.82 45.20 -4.62
N ASN A 237 11.62 45.41 -5.93
CA ASN A 237 11.82 46.71 -6.56
C ASN A 237 10.71 47.70 -6.18
N LEU A 238 10.87 48.99 -6.51
CA LEU A 238 9.92 50.05 -6.15
C LEU A 238 8.47 49.78 -6.66
N PRO A 239 8.22 49.47 -7.95
CA PRO A 239 6.90 49.04 -8.43
C PRO A 239 6.29 47.85 -7.66
N GLN A 240 7.05 46.78 -7.46
CA GLN A 240 6.60 45.58 -6.74
C GLN A 240 6.28 45.87 -5.26
N SER A 241 7.12 46.66 -4.60
CA SER A 241 6.92 47.15 -3.23
C SER A 241 5.64 47.98 -3.12
N ALA A 242 5.42 48.92 -4.04
CA ALA A 242 4.23 49.75 -4.06
C ALA A 242 2.96 48.95 -4.38
N PHE A 243 3.06 47.90 -5.20
CA PHE A 243 1.95 46.99 -5.47
C PHE A 243 1.58 46.20 -4.21
N ILE A 244 2.55 45.54 -3.56
CA ILE A 244 2.35 44.74 -2.34
C ILE A 244 1.80 45.59 -1.19
N ALA A 245 2.39 46.76 -0.92
CA ALA A 245 1.89 47.69 0.11
C ALA A 245 0.46 48.20 -0.18
N GLY A 246 0.03 48.19 -1.44
CA GLY A 246 -1.33 48.53 -1.83
C GLY A 246 -2.39 47.51 -1.38
N ILE A 247 -2.03 46.22 -1.29
CA ILE A 247 -2.96 45.08 -1.15
C ILE A 247 -3.72 45.04 0.19
N PRO A 248 -3.08 45.20 1.38
CA PRO A 248 -3.73 45.04 2.70
C PRO A 248 -5.08 45.74 2.90
N LYS A 249 -5.27 46.89 2.25
CA LYS A 249 -6.51 47.68 2.34
C LYS A 249 -7.75 46.92 1.83
N ALA A 250 -7.61 46.05 0.83
CA ALA A 250 -8.69 45.20 0.31
C ALA A 250 -8.09 43.95 -0.37
N PRO A 251 -7.62 42.94 0.41
CA PRO A 251 -6.67 41.96 -0.09
C PRO A 251 -7.17 41.14 -1.29
N TYR A 252 -8.42 40.70 -1.27
CA TYR A 252 -9.04 39.93 -2.37
C TYR A 252 -9.40 40.80 -3.60
N THR A 253 -9.59 42.10 -3.42
CA THR A 253 -9.79 43.05 -4.53
C THR A 253 -8.46 43.34 -5.22
N TYR A 254 -7.40 43.58 -4.44
CA TYR A 254 -6.11 44.08 -4.94
C TYR A 254 -5.04 43.00 -5.21
N THR A 255 -5.23 41.75 -4.77
CA THR A 255 -4.45 40.62 -5.31
C THR A 255 -4.63 40.51 -6.84
N PRO A 256 -3.60 40.15 -7.62
CA PRO A 256 -3.73 39.98 -9.06
C PRO A 256 -4.41 38.67 -9.45
N TYR A 257 -4.73 37.77 -8.50
CA TYR A 257 -5.27 36.44 -8.78
C TYR A 257 -6.77 36.30 -8.48
N ALA A 258 -7.47 35.59 -9.36
CA ALA A 258 -8.85 35.15 -9.20
C ALA A 258 -8.94 33.91 -8.29
N GLU A 259 -10.14 33.36 -8.15
CA GLU A 259 -10.33 32.04 -7.55
C GLU A 259 -9.70 30.96 -8.44
N GLY A 260 -9.00 30.00 -7.83
CA GLY A 260 -8.21 29.00 -8.56
C GLY A 260 -6.82 29.45 -9.03
N GLY A 261 -6.35 30.66 -8.68
CA GLY A 261 -4.96 31.08 -8.90
C GLY A 261 -4.63 31.63 -10.31
N VAL A 262 -5.63 31.80 -11.17
CA VAL A 262 -5.47 32.43 -12.49
C VAL A 262 -5.31 33.94 -12.32
N VAL A 263 -4.43 34.59 -13.10
CA VAL A 263 -4.31 36.06 -13.13
C VAL A 263 -5.62 36.68 -13.61
N LYS A 264 -6.06 37.76 -12.97
CA LYS A 264 -7.28 38.51 -13.32
C LYS A 264 -7.14 39.18 -14.69
N GLU A 265 -8.22 39.13 -15.47
CA GLU A 265 -8.39 39.93 -16.69
C GLU A 265 -8.28 41.45 -16.41
N GLU A 266 -7.97 42.24 -17.44
CA GLU A 266 -7.60 43.66 -17.34
C GLU A 266 -8.57 44.50 -16.49
N GLU A 267 -9.88 44.37 -16.71
CA GLU A 267 -10.90 45.14 -15.97
C GLU A 267 -10.97 44.76 -14.48
N ALA A 268 -10.72 43.48 -14.15
CA ALA A 268 -10.72 42.98 -12.78
C ALA A 268 -9.40 43.28 -12.05
N LEU A 269 -8.31 43.47 -12.80
CA LEU A 269 -6.98 43.83 -12.31
C LEU A 269 -6.81 45.35 -12.09
N ALA A 270 -7.50 46.19 -12.89
CA ALA A 270 -7.40 47.65 -12.81
C ALA A 270 -7.47 48.26 -11.39
N PRO A 271 -8.34 47.80 -10.46
CA PRO A 271 -8.36 48.32 -9.08
C PRO A 271 -7.04 48.12 -8.32
N ALA A 272 -6.31 47.04 -8.58
CA ALA A 272 -5.00 46.78 -7.99
C ALA A 272 -3.93 47.73 -8.53
N LEU A 273 -3.92 47.92 -9.86
CA LEU A 273 -2.99 48.81 -10.54
C LEU A 273 -3.19 50.27 -10.13
N ASP A 274 -4.44 50.72 -9.98
CA ASP A 274 -4.74 52.08 -9.51
C ASP A 274 -4.40 52.28 -8.02
N ARG A 275 -4.52 51.22 -7.21
CA ARG A 275 -4.03 51.23 -5.82
C ARG A 275 -2.50 51.33 -5.77
N MET A 276 -1.76 50.60 -6.62
CA MET A 276 -0.29 50.74 -6.75
C MET A 276 0.12 52.16 -7.14
N LYS A 277 -0.52 52.77 -8.16
CA LYS A 277 -0.27 54.16 -8.56
C LYS A 277 -0.52 55.14 -7.39
N THR A 278 -1.56 54.89 -6.59
CA THR A 278 -1.84 55.65 -5.36
C THR A 278 -0.72 55.52 -4.34
N VAL A 279 -0.13 54.32 -4.18
CA VAL A 279 1.00 54.07 -3.27
C VAL A 279 2.25 54.82 -3.74
N LEU A 280 2.63 54.70 -5.02
CA LEU A 280 3.74 55.46 -5.61
C LEU A 280 3.55 56.97 -5.42
N PHE A 281 2.34 57.49 -5.61
CA PHE A 281 2.05 58.92 -5.41
C PHE A 281 2.23 59.34 -3.95
N ARG A 282 1.82 58.51 -2.99
CA ARG A 282 2.04 58.76 -1.57
C ARG A 282 3.51 58.74 -1.16
N MET A 283 4.28 57.76 -1.64
CA MET A 283 5.73 57.69 -1.39
C MET A 283 6.45 58.95 -1.91
N LYS A 284 5.97 59.51 -3.02
CA LYS A 284 6.48 60.78 -3.56
C LYS A 284 6.03 61.99 -2.73
N GLU A 285 4.77 62.08 -2.30
CA GLU A 285 4.28 63.18 -1.44
C GLU A 285 5.00 63.23 -0.08
N THR A 286 5.41 62.07 0.44
CA THR A 286 6.14 61.91 1.71
C THR A 286 7.66 61.92 1.54
N GLU A 287 8.16 62.28 0.35
CA GLU A 287 9.58 62.41 -0.01
C GLU A 287 10.44 61.13 0.10
N TYR A 288 9.84 59.94 0.30
CA TYR A 288 10.55 58.65 0.26
C TYR A 288 11.08 58.28 -1.13
N ILE A 289 10.49 58.81 -2.21
CA ILE A 289 11.00 58.66 -3.58
C ILE A 289 11.05 59.99 -4.32
N THR A 290 12.00 60.13 -5.24
CA THR A 290 12.10 61.31 -6.11
C THR A 290 11.02 61.32 -7.19
N GLN A 291 10.77 62.51 -7.77
CA GLN A 291 9.94 62.66 -8.97
C GLN A 291 10.40 61.73 -10.11
N LYS A 292 11.71 61.52 -10.27
CA LYS A 292 12.27 60.66 -11.32
C LYS A 292 11.91 59.19 -11.10
N GLU A 293 12.11 58.68 -9.89
CA GLU A 293 11.76 57.29 -9.53
C GLU A 293 10.25 57.05 -9.64
N TYR A 294 9.43 58.05 -9.27
CA TYR A 294 7.98 58.00 -9.49
C TYR A 294 7.64 57.87 -10.98
N ASP A 295 8.23 58.70 -11.85
CA ASP A 295 7.96 58.65 -13.30
C ASP A 295 8.46 57.34 -13.95
N GLU A 296 9.59 56.81 -13.48
CA GLU A 296 10.12 55.50 -13.90
C GLU A 296 9.23 54.35 -13.44
N ALA A 297 8.76 54.36 -12.19
CA ALA A 297 7.88 53.33 -11.63
C ALA A 297 6.46 53.36 -12.23
N MET A 298 5.95 54.54 -12.59
CA MET A 298 4.66 54.70 -13.27
C MET A 298 4.66 54.15 -14.71
N ALA A 299 5.84 53.98 -15.31
CA ALA A 299 6.02 53.40 -16.65
C ALA A 299 6.35 51.90 -16.63
N TYR A 300 6.46 51.28 -15.45
CA TYR A 300 6.84 49.87 -15.30
C TYR A 300 5.66 48.93 -15.56
N ASP A 301 5.88 47.87 -16.35
CA ASP A 301 4.90 46.81 -16.56
C ASP A 301 4.95 45.77 -15.44
N ILE A 302 4.19 46.03 -14.37
CA ILE A 302 4.09 45.13 -13.21
C ILE A 302 3.36 43.81 -13.53
N VAL A 303 2.61 43.73 -14.64
CA VAL A 303 1.82 42.55 -15.00
C VAL A 303 2.73 41.45 -15.54
N ALA A 304 3.82 41.82 -16.22
CA ALA A 304 4.86 40.91 -16.70
C ALA A 304 5.58 40.15 -15.57
N ASP A 305 5.59 40.68 -14.35
CA ASP A 305 6.22 40.05 -13.19
C ASP A 305 5.30 39.02 -12.49
N PHE A 306 4.00 38.95 -12.81
CA PHE A 306 3.07 38.06 -12.11
C PHE A 306 3.34 36.59 -12.43
N ARG A 307 3.57 35.80 -11.39
CA ARG A 307 3.81 34.35 -11.46
C ARG A 307 2.56 33.61 -11.96
N THR A 308 2.74 32.54 -12.73
CA THR A 308 1.65 31.69 -13.24
C THR A 308 1.97 30.20 -13.08
N GLY A 309 0.93 29.36 -13.06
CA GLY A 309 1.06 27.90 -13.21
C GLY A 309 1.52 27.12 -11.97
N GLU A 310 1.60 27.72 -10.79
CA GLU A 310 1.89 27.01 -9.54
C GLU A 310 0.71 26.10 -9.16
N LYS A 311 0.98 24.80 -8.93
CA LYS A 311 -0.01 23.83 -8.45
C LYS A 311 0.22 23.54 -6.98
N ARG A 312 -0.86 23.28 -6.24
CA ARG A 312 -0.75 22.79 -4.85
C ARG A 312 -0.33 21.32 -4.84
N SER A 313 0.45 20.95 -3.83
CA SER A 313 0.83 19.57 -3.44
C SER A 313 -0.34 18.59 -3.57
N TYR A 314 -1.45 18.89 -2.91
CA TYR A 314 -2.67 18.08 -2.91
C TYR A 314 -3.27 17.88 -4.31
N SER A 315 -3.10 18.84 -5.24
CA SER A 315 -3.61 18.73 -6.61
C SER A 315 -2.72 17.92 -7.54
N GLU A 316 -1.44 17.71 -7.18
CA GLU A 316 -0.48 16.92 -7.95
C GLU A 316 -0.28 15.52 -7.36
N PHE A 317 -0.22 15.43 -6.03
CA PHE A 317 0.05 14.22 -5.24
C PHE A 317 -1.01 14.04 -4.12
N PRO A 318 -2.33 13.95 -4.44
CA PRO A 318 -3.38 13.93 -3.43
C PRO A 318 -3.23 12.80 -2.42
N TYR A 319 -3.09 11.55 -2.89
CA TYR A 319 -2.93 10.39 -2.01
C TYR A 319 -1.71 10.49 -1.09
N VAL A 320 -0.56 10.94 -1.62
CA VAL A 320 0.69 11.09 -0.84
C VAL A 320 0.55 12.20 0.19
N THR A 321 -0.03 13.34 -0.19
CA THR A 321 -0.30 14.47 0.71
C THR A 321 -1.18 14.03 1.88
N VAL A 322 -2.28 13.33 1.62
CA VAL A 322 -3.23 12.87 2.65
C VAL A 322 -2.61 11.82 3.58
N GLU A 323 -1.81 10.88 3.06
CA GLU A 323 -1.12 9.90 3.93
C GLU A 323 -0.02 10.51 4.78
N ILE A 324 0.78 11.43 4.23
CA ILE A 324 1.81 12.15 4.98
C ILE A 324 1.16 13.00 6.08
N GLU A 325 0.11 13.77 5.76
CA GLU A 325 -0.64 14.58 6.73
C GLU A 325 -1.20 13.71 7.87
N LYS A 326 -1.92 12.63 7.52
CA LYS A 326 -2.50 11.67 8.48
C LYS A 326 -1.46 11.04 9.41
N ARG A 327 -0.32 10.61 8.86
CA ARG A 327 0.76 9.97 9.65
C ARG A 327 1.54 10.98 10.49
N ALA A 328 1.85 12.14 9.95
CA ALA A 328 2.47 13.23 10.69
C ALA A 328 1.58 13.70 11.85
N SER A 329 0.27 13.90 11.63
CA SER A 329 -0.68 14.25 12.70
C SER A 329 -0.74 13.17 13.79
N ARG A 330 -0.70 11.87 13.44
CA ARG A 330 -0.61 10.79 14.44
C ARG A 330 0.70 10.84 15.24
N ILE A 331 1.83 11.10 14.61
CA ILE A 331 3.14 11.21 15.27
C ILE A 331 3.20 12.43 16.19
N ILE A 332 2.79 13.61 15.69
CA ILE A 332 2.74 14.85 16.48
C ILE A 332 1.75 14.72 17.64
N MET A 333 0.67 13.97 17.50
CA MET A 333 -0.25 13.67 18.61
C MET A 333 0.46 12.94 19.76
N ASP A 334 1.33 11.98 19.45
CA ASP A 334 2.11 11.26 20.46
C ASP A 334 3.21 12.17 21.06
N VAL A 335 3.92 12.96 20.25
CA VAL A 335 4.92 13.95 20.71
C VAL A 335 4.30 15.00 21.65
N LEU A 336 3.11 15.51 21.33
CA LEU A 336 2.39 16.46 22.18
C LEU A 336 1.96 15.83 23.50
N ALA A 337 1.47 14.59 23.49
CA ALA A 337 1.09 13.87 24.71
C ALA A 337 2.30 13.59 25.61
N GLU A 338 3.41 13.10 25.04
CA GLU A 338 4.65 12.84 25.79
C GLU A 338 5.21 14.12 26.44
N ARG A 339 5.24 15.24 25.70
CA ARG A 339 5.65 16.55 26.21
C ARG A 339 4.79 16.99 27.41
N ASP A 340 3.50 16.68 27.38
CA ASP A 340 2.53 17.05 28.42
C ASP A 340 2.47 15.99 29.54
N GLY A 341 3.35 14.98 29.51
CA GLY A 341 3.51 13.95 30.55
C GLY A 341 2.55 12.77 30.46
N ILE A 342 1.92 12.56 29.29
CA ILE A 342 0.92 11.55 29.02
C ILE A 342 1.52 10.45 28.14
N ASP A 343 1.43 9.19 28.57
CA ASP A 343 1.84 8.04 27.77
C ASP A 343 0.93 7.90 26.52
N PRO A 344 1.46 7.86 25.28
CA PRO A 344 0.72 7.64 24.04
C PRO A 344 -0.25 6.45 24.02
N VAL A 345 0.00 5.41 24.82
CA VAL A 345 -0.92 4.28 24.98
C VAL A 345 -2.24 4.74 25.62
N THR A 346 -2.19 5.68 26.57
CA THR A 346 -3.36 6.25 27.26
C THR A 346 -4.34 6.92 26.29
N LEU A 347 -3.83 7.51 25.19
CA LEU A 347 -4.68 8.10 24.15
C LEU A 347 -5.60 7.05 23.51
N LYS A 348 -5.12 5.82 23.31
CA LYS A 348 -5.90 4.74 22.68
C LYS A 348 -7.03 4.20 23.57
N GLU A 349 -6.90 4.37 24.88
CA GLU A 349 -7.87 3.91 25.88
C GLU A 349 -8.92 4.97 26.25
N ASN A 350 -8.68 6.25 25.90
CA ASN A 350 -9.53 7.38 26.29
C ASN A 350 -9.90 8.26 25.09
N ASN A 351 -11.05 7.97 24.46
CA ASN A 351 -11.57 8.69 23.30
C ASN A 351 -11.61 10.21 23.46
N LYS A 352 -11.93 10.73 24.66
CA LYS A 352 -12.00 12.19 24.86
C LYS A 352 -10.60 12.82 24.76
N LEU A 353 -9.61 12.17 25.36
CA LEU A 353 -8.22 12.62 25.33
C LEU A 353 -7.64 12.46 23.92
N TYR A 354 -8.00 11.38 23.21
CA TYR A 354 -7.70 11.19 21.79
C TYR A 354 -8.24 12.34 20.93
N GLU A 355 -9.53 12.69 21.07
CA GLU A 355 -10.16 13.79 20.31
C GLU A 355 -9.48 15.14 20.59
N GLU A 356 -9.17 15.43 21.85
CA GLU A 356 -8.48 16.65 22.28
C GLU A 356 -7.09 16.76 21.64
N TYR A 357 -6.26 15.72 21.78
CA TYR A 357 -4.90 15.71 21.22
C TYR A 357 -4.90 15.60 19.68
N ALA A 358 -5.91 14.99 19.05
CA ALA A 358 -6.04 14.96 17.59
C ALA A 358 -6.29 16.34 17.01
N ILE A 359 -7.13 17.16 17.67
CA ILE A 359 -7.38 18.56 17.26
C ILE A 359 -6.11 19.41 17.46
N LEU A 360 -5.37 19.21 18.55
CA LEU A 360 -4.11 19.90 18.79
C LEU A 360 -3.04 19.51 17.77
N ALA A 361 -2.95 18.22 17.42
CA ALA A 361 -1.99 17.70 16.47
C ALA A 361 -2.28 18.13 15.03
N ASP A 362 -3.53 18.10 14.58
CA ASP A 362 -3.90 18.60 13.25
C ASP A 362 -3.56 20.09 13.09
N ARG A 363 -3.92 20.92 14.09
CA ARG A 363 -3.55 22.34 14.11
C ARG A 363 -2.04 22.53 14.10
N ALA A 364 -1.31 21.81 14.95
CA ALA A 364 0.14 21.90 15.00
C ALA A 364 0.77 21.51 13.66
N VAL A 365 0.34 20.38 13.08
CA VAL A 365 0.83 19.88 11.79
C VAL A 365 0.55 20.87 10.67
N ARG A 366 -0.58 21.57 10.68
CA ARG A 366 -0.89 22.60 9.68
C ARG A 366 -0.12 23.90 9.88
N SER A 367 0.06 24.36 11.13
CA SER A 367 0.39 25.76 11.44
C SER A 367 1.70 26.02 12.19
N ASN A 368 2.47 25.00 12.58
CA ASN A 368 3.74 25.18 13.33
C ASN A 368 5.01 25.14 12.44
N GLY A 369 4.89 25.20 11.11
CA GLY A 369 6.03 25.27 10.19
C GLY A 369 6.94 24.03 10.17
N TYR A 370 6.41 22.85 10.48
CA TYR A 370 7.21 21.61 10.49
C TYR A 370 7.74 21.26 9.10
N ARG A 371 8.89 20.59 9.03
CA ARG A 371 9.38 19.90 7.81
C ARG A 371 9.20 18.40 7.97
N ILE A 372 8.34 17.82 7.14
CA ILE A 372 7.91 16.42 7.24
C ILE A 372 8.56 15.63 6.10
N HIS A 373 9.53 14.77 6.44
CA HIS A 373 10.31 13.98 5.48
C HIS A 373 9.72 12.56 5.39
N SER A 374 9.27 12.18 4.20
CA SER A 374 8.68 10.88 3.94
C SER A 374 9.64 9.90 3.28
N THR A 375 9.33 8.61 3.37
CA THR A 375 10.12 7.53 2.73
C THR A 375 9.78 7.32 1.24
N ILE A 376 8.84 8.09 0.69
CA ILE A 376 8.32 7.88 -0.66
C ILE A 376 9.36 8.35 -1.68
N ASP A 377 9.90 7.42 -2.46
CA ASP A 377 10.78 7.74 -3.58
C ASP A 377 9.94 8.27 -4.75
N LYS A 378 10.19 9.55 -5.10
CA LYS A 378 9.45 10.27 -6.14
C LYS A 378 9.52 9.60 -7.52
N ASP A 379 10.66 9.00 -7.87
CA ASP A 379 10.84 8.39 -9.19
C ASP A 379 10.05 7.07 -9.30
N ILE A 380 10.12 6.22 -8.26
CA ILE A 380 9.32 4.99 -8.20
C ILE A 380 7.82 5.32 -8.20
N TYR A 381 7.40 6.29 -7.38
CA TYR A 381 6.01 6.72 -7.29
C TYR A 381 5.45 7.19 -8.64
N LEU A 382 6.15 8.12 -9.30
CA LEU A 382 5.75 8.62 -10.62
C LEU A 382 5.72 7.51 -11.68
N ALA A 383 6.70 6.60 -11.67
CA ALA A 383 6.75 5.48 -12.60
C ALA A 383 5.59 4.48 -12.40
N GLN A 384 5.22 4.18 -11.14
CA GLN A 384 4.07 3.34 -10.82
C GLN A 384 2.74 4.00 -11.20
N GLU A 385 2.60 5.30 -10.95
CA GLU A 385 1.42 6.09 -11.33
C GLU A 385 1.21 6.15 -12.86
N GLU A 386 2.27 6.33 -13.65
CA GLU A 386 2.15 6.28 -15.11
C GLU A 386 1.85 4.85 -15.60
N ALA A 387 2.46 3.83 -14.98
CA ALA A 387 2.22 2.43 -15.32
C ALA A 387 0.79 1.95 -15.04
N GLN A 388 0.13 2.43 -13.97
CA GLN A 388 -1.27 2.11 -13.71
C GLN A 388 -2.22 2.88 -14.64
N LYS A 389 -2.00 4.19 -14.86
CA LYS A 389 -2.84 5.03 -15.74
C LYS A 389 -2.91 4.49 -17.17
N SER A 390 -1.79 3.98 -17.67
CA SER A 390 -1.66 3.41 -19.00
C SER A 390 -2.13 1.94 -19.11
N TYR A 391 -2.78 1.36 -18.08
CA TYR A 391 -3.41 0.02 -18.13
C TYR A 391 -4.92 0.09 -18.37
N GLU A 392 -5.35 -0.38 -19.53
CA GLU A 392 -6.77 -0.32 -19.93
C GLU A 392 -7.56 -1.56 -19.49
N SER A 393 -6.90 -2.71 -19.39
CA SER A 393 -7.52 -4.02 -19.14
C SER A 393 -7.86 -4.27 -17.66
N PHE A 394 -8.28 -3.24 -16.90
CA PHE A 394 -8.76 -3.41 -15.52
C PHE A 394 -10.06 -4.22 -15.44
N GLY A 395 -10.86 -4.24 -16.52
CA GLY A 395 -12.15 -4.93 -16.61
C GLY A 395 -13.34 -3.97 -16.60
N THR A 396 -14.54 -4.53 -16.76
CA THR A 396 -15.80 -3.79 -16.92
C THR A 396 -16.14 -2.89 -15.72
N THR A 397 -16.37 -1.59 -15.94
CA THR A 397 -17.01 -0.71 -14.96
C THR A 397 -18.44 -1.20 -14.67
N ALA A 398 -18.77 -1.40 -13.40
CA ALA A 398 -20.09 -1.81 -12.98
C ALA A 398 -20.99 -0.59 -12.68
N LEU A 399 -22.30 -0.73 -12.91
CA LEU A 399 -23.29 0.27 -12.53
C LEU A 399 -24.03 -0.21 -11.28
N GLY A 400 -24.26 0.69 -10.33
CA GLY A 400 -25.02 0.42 -9.11
C GLY A 400 -25.66 1.68 -8.56
N LYS A 401 -26.37 1.54 -7.44
CA LYS A 401 -26.86 2.69 -6.68
C LYS A 401 -25.83 3.10 -5.63
N GLY A 402 -25.54 4.40 -5.57
CA GLY A 402 -24.75 5.05 -4.53
C GLY A 402 -25.51 6.21 -3.90
N TYR A 403 -24.85 6.97 -3.03
CA TYR A 403 -25.41 8.18 -2.42
C TYR A 403 -24.54 9.40 -2.80
N ASN A 404 -25.16 10.56 -3.05
CA ASN A 404 -24.45 11.83 -3.17
C ASN A 404 -24.12 12.42 -1.79
N GLU A 405 -23.40 13.54 -1.74
CA GLU A 405 -23.00 14.23 -0.50
C GLU A 405 -24.18 14.68 0.37
N VAL A 406 -25.39 14.78 -0.20
CA VAL A 406 -26.64 15.15 0.49
C VAL A 406 -27.46 13.92 0.92
N GLY A 407 -26.96 12.71 0.66
CA GLY A 407 -27.61 11.44 1.02
C GLY A 407 -28.71 10.99 0.06
N GLU A 408 -28.80 11.55 -1.15
CA GLU A 408 -29.76 11.12 -2.18
C GLU A 408 -29.23 9.92 -2.97
N VAL A 409 -30.12 8.99 -3.35
CA VAL A 409 -29.75 7.81 -4.14
C VAL A 409 -29.50 8.18 -5.61
N ILE A 410 -28.27 8.02 -6.06
CA ILE A 410 -27.84 8.25 -7.45
C ILE A 410 -27.40 6.93 -8.11
N ASP A 411 -27.37 6.90 -9.44
CA ASP A 411 -26.59 5.88 -10.16
C ASP A 411 -25.10 6.23 -10.05
N LYS A 412 -24.31 5.36 -9.41
CA LYS A 412 -22.85 5.48 -9.27
C LYS A 412 -22.18 4.43 -10.17
N GLU A 413 -21.16 4.87 -10.91
CA GLU A 413 -20.22 3.97 -11.57
C GLU A 413 -19.21 3.42 -10.56
N TYR A 414 -18.99 2.11 -10.59
CA TYR A 414 -18.01 1.38 -9.80
C TYR A 414 -16.98 0.79 -10.77
N PRO A 415 -15.92 1.52 -11.14
CA PRO A 415 -14.81 0.94 -11.87
C PRO A 415 -14.09 -0.10 -11.00
N VAL A 416 -13.43 -1.07 -11.64
CA VAL A 416 -12.42 -1.87 -10.92
C VAL A 416 -11.29 -0.94 -10.51
N GLN A 417 -10.93 -0.95 -9.23
CA GLN A 417 -9.84 -0.21 -8.61
C GLN A 417 -8.58 -1.07 -8.43
N LEU A 418 -7.49 -0.44 -8.02
CA LEU A 418 -6.28 -1.10 -7.51
C LEU A 418 -5.80 -0.43 -6.23
N GLY A 419 -5.05 -1.19 -5.44
CA GLY A 419 -4.23 -0.69 -4.34
C GLY A 419 -2.88 -1.41 -4.39
N SER A 420 -1.78 -0.67 -4.34
CA SER A 420 -0.43 -1.25 -4.40
C SER A 420 0.48 -0.60 -3.36
N ILE A 421 1.38 -1.36 -2.75
CA ILE A 421 2.44 -0.83 -1.87
C ILE A 421 3.77 -1.54 -2.17
N MET A 422 4.88 -0.80 -2.11
CA MET A 422 6.25 -1.33 -2.18
C MET A 422 7.01 -0.97 -0.89
N ILE A 423 7.58 -1.98 -0.23
CA ILE A 423 8.31 -1.88 1.04
C ILE A 423 9.76 -2.34 0.84
N GLU A 424 10.70 -1.63 1.45
CA GLU A 424 12.08 -2.11 1.64
C GLU A 424 12.14 -3.08 2.82
N ASN A 425 12.55 -4.33 2.55
CA ASN A 425 12.36 -5.44 3.49
C ASN A 425 13.11 -5.27 4.83
N GLY A 426 14.33 -4.72 4.78
CA GLY A 426 15.20 -4.62 5.96
C GLY A 426 14.85 -3.48 6.92
N THR A 427 14.12 -2.47 6.45
CA THR A 427 13.90 -1.20 7.16
C THR A 427 12.43 -0.89 7.41
N GLY A 428 11.50 -1.55 6.71
CA GLY A 428 10.07 -1.24 6.76
C GLY A 428 9.68 0.05 6.01
N ARG A 429 10.62 0.75 5.37
CA ARG A 429 10.34 1.97 4.60
C ARG A 429 9.38 1.67 3.45
N ILE A 430 8.25 2.38 3.39
CA ILE A 430 7.34 2.34 2.25
C ILE A 430 7.96 3.22 1.15
N LEU A 431 8.48 2.59 0.11
CA LEU A 431 9.17 3.29 -0.99
C LEU A 431 8.21 3.94 -1.98
N SER A 432 7.03 3.32 -2.17
CA SER A 432 6.01 3.82 -3.10
C SER A 432 4.66 3.13 -2.83
N PHE A 433 3.57 3.77 -3.24
CA PHE A 433 2.25 3.17 -3.26
C PHE A 433 1.38 3.73 -4.39
N VAL A 434 0.33 2.98 -4.75
CA VAL A 434 -0.76 3.44 -5.64
C VAL A 434 -2.06 3.29 -4.86
N GLY A 435 -2.72 4.42 -4.56
CA GLY A 435 -3.93 4.42 -3.73
C GLY A 435 -5.24 4.14 -4.46
N GLY A 436 -5.24 4.20 -5.80
CA GLY A 436 -6.43 4.01 -6.63
C GLY A 436 -6.13 4.37 -8.08
N ARG A 437 -7.09 4.20 -8.99
CA ARG A 437 -6.87 4.55 -10.40
C ARG A 437 -6.84 6.05 -10.66
N ASN A 438 -7.73 6.79 -10.00
CA ASN A 438 -7.85 8.23 -10.11
C ASN A 438 -8.49 8.80 -8.83
N HIS A 439 -7.79 9.69 -8.14
CA HIS A 439 -8.26 10.32 -6.90
C HIS A 439 -9.53 11.16 -7.08
N GLU A 440 -9.74 11.74 -8.27
CA GLU A 440 -10.95 12.52 -8.58
C GLU A 440 -12.21 11.64 -8.72
N ILE A 441 -12.04 10.34 -8.93
CA ILE A 441 -13.14 9.36 -9.00
C ILE A 441 -13.41 8.73 -7.64
N GLU A 442 -12.35 8.39 -6.91
CA GLU A 442 -12.46 7.79 -5.58
C GLU A 442 -11.30 8.27 -4.71
N LYS A 443 -11.62 8.81 -3.52
CA LYS A 443 -10.65 9.40 -2.59
C LYS A 443 -10.08 8.37 -1.61
N LEU A 444 -10.74 7.21 -1.47
CA LEU A 444 -10.27 6.12 -0.63
C LEU A 444 -8.90 5.59 -1.10
N ASN A 445 -7.91 5.64 -0.21
CA ASN A 445 -6.62 5.00 -0.44
C ASN A 445 -6.71 3.48 -0.22
N HIS A 446 -6.73 2.74 -1.32
CA HIS A 446 -6.83 1.28 -1.34
C HIS A 446 -5.57 0.55 -0.87
N ALA A 447 -4.42 1.21 -0.82
CA ALA A 447 -3.19 0.58 -0.32
C ALA A 447 -3.19 0.48 1.21
N THR A 448 -3.64 1.54 1.89
CA THR A 448 -3.48 1.73 3.34
C THR A 448 -4.78 1.56 4.14
N SER A 449 -5.93 1.84 3.51
CA SER A 449 -7.19 2.08 4.21
C SER A 449 -8.36 1.21 3.75
N ALA A 450 -8.25 0.53 2.60
CA ALA A 450 -9.20 -0.51 2.18
C ALA A 450 -8.79 -1.87 2.78
N TYR A 451 -9.49 -2.29 3.83
CA TYR A 451 -9.39 -3.64 4.37
C TYR A 451 -10.31 -4.57 3.57
N ARG A 452 -9.79 -5.73 3.21
CA ARG A 452 -10.45 -6.72 2.35
C ARG A 452 -10.05 -8.12 2.78
N SER A 453 -10.87 -9.13 2.46
CA SER A 453 -10.50 -10.53 2.71
C SER A 453 -9.21 -10.88 1.96
N MET A 454 -8.22 -11.39 2.70
CA MET A 454 -6.91 -11.77 2.17
C MET A 454 -6.98 -12.90 1.13
N GLY A 455 -8.02 -13.73 1.20
CA GLY A 455 -8.09 -14.97 0.45
C GLY A 455 -6.81 -15.81 0.62
N SER A 456 -6.33 -16.41 -0.48
CA SER A 456 -5.15 -17.28 -0.46
C SER A 456 -3.78 -16.62 -0.17
N THR A 457 -3.68 -15.30 0.06
CA THR A 457 -2.41 -14.70 0.58
C THR A 457 -2.20 -14.99 2.06
N VAL A 458 -3.23 -15.44 2.79
CA VAL A 458 -3.11 -15.85 4.21
C VAL A 458 -2.28 -17.13 4.39
N LYS A 459 -2.23 -18.00 3.36
CA LYS A 459 -1.71 -19.37 3.49
C LYS A 459 -0.26 -19.42 4.00
N PRO A 460 0.70 -18.63 3.51
CA PRO A 460 2.06 -18.62 4.05
C PRO A 460 2.14 -18.12 5.49
N LEU A 461 1.32 -17.13 5.86
CA LEU A 461 1.38 -16.43 7.14
C LEU A 461 0.71 -17.20 8.28
N LEU A 462 -0.43 -17.85 8.00
CA LEU A 462 -1.24 -18.56 8.98
C LEU A 462 -1.03 -20.08 8.99
N VAL A 463 -0.61 -20.67 7.87
CA VAL A 463 -0.60 -22.13 7.71
C VAL A 463 0.79 -22.67 7.46
N TYR A 464 1.41 -22.33 6.33
CA TYR A 464 2.66 -22.99 5.91
C TYR A 464 3.86 -22.51 6.73
N GLY A 465 4.02 -21.21 6.98
CA GLY A 465 5.06 -20.66 7.86
C GLY A 465 4.98 -21.22 9.28
N PRO A 466 3.84 -21.09 9.99
CA PRO A 466 3.65 -21.69 11.31
C PRO A 466 3.84 -23.21 11.31
N ALA A 467 3.39 -23.94 10.29
CA ALA A 467 3.60 -25.39 10.22
C ALA A 467 5.08 -25.80 10.03
N ILE A 468 5.91 -24.96 9.41
CA ILE A 468 7.36 -25.18 9.33
C ILE A 468 8.03 -24.82 10.66
N GLU A 469 7.65 -23.70 11.28
CA GLU A 469 8.19 -23.24 12.57
C GLU A 469 7.90 -24.24 13.70
N LEU A 470 6.67 -24.76 13.74
CA LEU A 470 6.20 -25.74 14.72
C LEU A 470 6.64 -27.19 14.42
N GLY A 471 7.43 -27.41 13.35
CA GLY A 471 7.97 -28.74 13.01
C GLY A 471 6.94 -29.75 12.50
N GLN A 472 5.82 -29.30 11.95
CA GLN A 472 4.79 -30.15 11.34
C GLN A 472 5.15 -30.55 9.90
N ILE A 473 5.80 -29.66 9.14
CA ILE A 473 6.23 -29.94 7.75
C ILE A 473 7.62 -29.39 7.40
N GLY A 474 8.30 -30.07 6.46
CA GLY A 474 9.32 -29.46 5.60
C GLY A 474 8.75 -29.16 4.21
N ALA A 475 9.54 -28.53 3.34
CA ALA A 475 9.06 -28.05 2.04
C ALA A 475 8.44 -29.15 1.15
N GLY A 476 8.97 -30.38 1.25
CA GLY A 476 8.51 -31.52 0.46
C GLY A 476 7.50 -32.44 1.15
N SER A 477 7.13 -32.18 2.41
CA SER A 477 6.27 -33.07 3.20
C SER A 477 4.93 -33.36 2.49
N PRO A 478 4.40 -34.60 2.57
CA PRO A 478 3.16 -34.96 1.90
C PRO A 478 1.93 -34.36 2.60
N LEU A 479 1.12 -33.63 1.85
CA LEU A 479 -0.20 -33.15 2.23
C LEU A 479 -1.29 -33.89 1.43
N VAL A 480 -2.52 -33.88 1.94
CA VAL A 480 -3.66 -34.60 1.34
C VAL A 480 -4.67 -33.63 0.72
N ASP A 481 -4.80 -33.70 -0.60
CA ASP A 481 -5.78 -33.02 -1.44
C ASP A 481 -6.94 -33.95 -1.82
N VAL A 482 -7.74 -34.31 -0.81
CA VAL A 482 -8.94 -35.15 -0.89
C VAL A 482 -10.09 -34.45 -0.19
N LYS A 483 -11.29 -34.49 -0.78
CA LYS A 483 -12.48 -33.85 -0.22
C LYS A 483 -12.90 -34.49 1.10
N PHE A 484 -13.47 -33.65 1.95
CA PHE A 484 -14.05 -34.01 3.23
C PHE A 484 -15.28 -33.13 3.48
N GLU A 485 -16.09 -33.51 4.46
CA GLU A 485 -17.20 -32.72 4.97
C GLU A 485 -16.96 -32.51 6.47
N TYR A 486 -17.29 -31.33 6.96
CA TYR A 486 -17.10 -30.93 8.36
C TYR A 486 -18.42 -30.40 8.92
N MET A 487 -18.76 -30.78 10.15
CA MET A 487 -19.93 -30.27 10.85
C MET A 487 -19.57 -28.95 11.53
N ASP A 488 -20.10 -27.85 11.03
CA ASP A 488 -19.99 -26.53 11.62
C ASP A 488 -21.28 -26.19 12.36
N GLY A 489 -21.32 -26.49 13.66
CA GLY A 489 -22.53 -26.44 14.47
C GLY A 489 -23.60 -27.44 13.98
N ASN A 490 -24.60 -26.94 13.26
CA ASN A 490 -25.68 -27.74 12.64
C ASN A 490 -25.55 -27.85 11.12
N ASP A 491 -24.64 -27.10 10.49
CA ASP A 491 -24.48 -27.03 9.04
C ASP A 491 -23.31 -27.91 8.57
N ILE A 492 -23.40 -28.42 7.33
CA ILE A 492 -22.33 -29.20 6.71
C ILE A 492 -21.49 -28.29 5.81
N TRP A 493 -20.22 -28.11 6.16
CA TRP A 493 -19.24 -27.41 5.34
C TRP A 493 -18.43 -28.41 4.50
N SER A 494 -18.62 -28.36 3.18
CA SER A 494 -17.92 -29.22 2.21
C SER A 494 -17.00 -28.36 1.33
N PRO A 495 -15.77 -28.03 1.79
CA PRO A 495 -14.85 -27.17 1.05
C PRO A 495 -14.37 -27.82 -0.26
N SER A 496 -13.86 -26.99 -1.17
CA SER A 496 -13.28 -27.46 -2.44
C SER A 496 -12.12 -26.59 -2.92
N ASN A 497 -11.32 -27.13 -3.84
CA ASN A 497 -10.31 -26.39 -4.57
C ASN A 497 -10.95 -25.40 -5.56
N PHE A 498 -10.16 -24.43 -6.04
CA PHE A 498 -10.62 -23.42 -7.01
C PHE A 498 -11.30 -24.06 -8.25
N ILE A 499 -10.74 -25.17 -8.73
CA ILE A 499 -11.45 -26.10 -9.61
C ILE A 499 -12.16 -27.11 -8.71
N SER A 500 -13.47 -26.99 -8.55
CA SER A 500 -14.25 -27.79 -7.58
C SER A 500 -14.24 -29.30 -7.84
N SER A 501 -13.96 -29.72 -9.08
CA SER A 501 -13.76 -31.13 -9.46
C SER A 501 -12.35 -31.66 -9.17
N SER A 502 -11.39 -30.81 -8.80
CA SER A 502 -9.98 -31.19 -8.58
C SER A 502 -9.76 -31.81 -7.20
N GLU A 503 -9.21 -33.02 -7.19
CA GLU A 503 -8.60 -33.71 -6.05
C GLU A 503 -7.34 -34.41 -6.55
N GLN A 504 -6.17 -34.00 -6.05
CA GLN A 504 -4.87 -34.52 -6.48
C GLN A 504 -4.39 -35.71 -5.64
N GLY A 505 -5.09 -36.05 -4.55
CA GLY A 505 -4.64 -37.08 -3.61
C GLY A 505 -3.47 -36.57 -2.79
N ILE A 506 -2.44 -37.39 -2.57
CA ILE A 506 -1.23 -36.93 -1.89
C ILE A 506 -0.38 -36.04 -2.81
N MET A 507 0.10 -34.91 -2.29
CA MET A 507 1.00 -33.99 -2.98
C MET A 507 2.02 -33.35 -2.02
N PRO A 508 3.23 -32.98 -2.48
CA PRO A 508 4.19 -32.20 -1.68
C PRO A 508 3.62 -30.85 -1.20
N ALA A 509 4.05 -30.40 -0.02
CA ALA A 509 3.64 -29.11 0.54
C ALA A 509 4.01 -27.93 -0.38
N ARG A 510 5.19 -27.94 -1.02
CA ARG A 510 5.58 -26.95 -2.03
C ARG A 510 4.63 -26.92 -3.23
N ASP A 511 4.24 -28.09 -3.75
CA ASP A 511 3.29 -28.19 -4.87
C ASP A 511 1.90 -27.66 -4.48
N ALA A 512 1.45 -27.93 -3.24
CA ALA A 512 0.17 -27.48 -2.71
C ALA A 512 0.14 -25.96 -2.54
N LEU A 513 1.23 -25.36 -2.04
CA LEU A 513 1.36 -23.92 -1.88
C LEU A 513 1.50 -23.20 -3.22
N ALA A 514 2.35 -23.72 -4.12
CA ALA A 514 2.60 -23.19 -5.47
C ALA A 514 1.33 -23.11 -6.32
N GLN A 515 0.51 -24.16 -6.27
CA GLN A 515 -0.79 -24.26 -6.95
C GLN A 515 -1.94 -23.67 -6.13
N SER A 516 -1.67 -23.21 -4.90
CA SER A 516 -2.66 -22.61 -3.99
C SER A 516 -3.84 -23.52 -3.62
N GLN A 517 -3.65 -24.83 -3.50
CA GLN A 517 -4.73 -25.78 -3.21
C GLN A 517 -5.36 -25.54 -1.82
N ASN A 518 -6.66 -25.78 -1.70
CA ASN A 518 -7.46 -25.45 -0.53
C ASN A 518 -7.52 -26.60 0.47
N LEU A 519 -7.88 -27.80 0.01
CA LEU A 519 -8.07 -28.98 0.87
C LEU A 519 -6.83 -29.33 1.71
N PRO A 520 -5.60 -29.42 1.15
CA PRO A 520 -4.40 -29.71 1.96
C PRO A 520 -4.07 -28.57 2.92
N THR A 521 -4.40 -27.33 2.57
CA THR A 521 -4.17 -26.16 3.42
C THR A 521 -5.07 -26.16 4.65
N ILE A 522 -6.39 -26.39 4.48
CA ILE A 522 -7.32 -26.48 5.61
C ILE A 522 -6.94 -27.64 6.53
N ARG A 523 -6.59 -28.80 5.95
CA ARG A 523 -6.15 -29.97 6.71
C ARG A 523 -4.87 -29.70 7.51
N LEU A 524 -3.87 -29.04 6.90
CA LEU A 524 -2.64 -28.67 7.58
C LEU A 524 -2.88 -27.66 8.71
N PHE A 525 -3.72 -26.64 8.48
CA PHE A 525 -4.12 -25.69 9.52
C PHE A 525 -4.77 -26.38 10.71
N ALA A 526 -5.72 -27.30 10.46
CA ALA A 526 -6.39 -28.06 11.51
C ALA A 526 -5.45 -28.98 12.32
N GLN A 527 -4.31 -29.41 11.75
CA GLN A 527 -3.29 -30.17 12.48
C GLN A 527 -2.48 -29.29 13.47
N ILE A 528 -2.30 -27.99 13.16
CA ILE A 528 -1.56 -27.05 14.02
C ILE A 528 -2.46 -26.12 14.85
N GLN A 529 -3.78 -26.11 14.61
CA GLN A 529 -4.75 -25.18 15.19
C GLN A 529 -4.64 -25.00 16.71
N GLN A 530 -4.42 -26.09 17.45
CA GLN A 530 -4.30 -26.09 18.92
C GLN A 530 -3.03 -25.39 19.44
N GLN A 531 -2.11 -25.02 18.55
CA GLN A 531 -0.86 -24.29 18.83
C GLN A 531 -0.99 -22.78 18.54
N LEU A 532 -2.23 -22.29 18.34
CA LEU A 532 -2.58 -20.89 18.08
C LEU A 532 -1.78 -20.21 16.93
N PRO A 533 -1.71 -20.81 15.73
CA PRO A 533 -0.99 -20.22 14.59
C PRO A 533 -1.47 -18.82 14.19
N ILE A 534 -2.69 -18.40 14.56
CA ILE A 534 -3.18 -17.03 14.36
C ILE A 534 -2.27 -15.98 15.00
N GLN A 535 -1.61 -16.33 16.11
CA GLN A 535 -0.76 -15.41 16.87
C GLN A 535 0.46 -14.96 16.08
N TYR A 536 0.94 -15.71 15.09
CA TYR A 536 2.03 -15.25 14.21
C TYR A 536 1.60 -14.03 13.38
N MET A 537 0.34 -13.96 12.93
CA MET A 537 -0.19 -12.80 12.20
C MET A 537 -0.45 -11.61 13.12
N MET A 538 -1.09 -11.83 14.27
CA MET A 538 -1.33 -10.76 15.25
C MET A 538 0.00 -10.14 15.72
N ASN A 539 1.02 -10.97 15.93
CA ASN A 539 2.36 -10.49 16.30
C ASN A 539 3.11 -9.79 15.17
N ALA A 540 2.76 -10.04 13.91
CA ALA A 540 3.28 -9.38 12.70
C ALA A 540 2.43 -8.17 12.26
N GLY A 541 1.71 -7.53 13.19
CA GLY A 541 1.08 -6.22 12.98
C GLY A 541 -0.24 -6.21 12.21
N PHE A 542 -0.88 -7.36 12.00
CA PHE A 542 -2.22 -7.42 11.39
C PHE A 542 -3.28 -6.94 12.39
N THR A 543 -3.87 -5.77 12.14
CA THR A 543 -4.68 -5.01 13.10
C THR A 543 -6.14 -5.46 13.22
N ARG A 544 -6.67 -6.14 12.20
CA ARG A 544 -8.05 -6.69 12.16
C ARG A 544 -8.12 -8.21 12.35
N VAL A 545 -7.02 -8.85 12.73
CA VAL A 545 -7.00 -10.29 12.99
C VAL A 545 -7.30 -10.56 14.46
N GLU A 546 -8.41 -11.24 14.73
CA GLU A 546 -8.78 -11.67 16.08
C GLU A 546 -8.33 -13.12 16.35
N GLU A 547 -8.01 -13.43 17.62
CA GLU A 547 -7.66 -14.81 18.03
C GLU A 547 -8.85 -15.79 17.85
N SER A 548 -10.08 -15.27 17.93
CA SER A 548 -11.35 -16.00 17.73
C SER A 548 -11.37 -16.80 16.42
N GLU A 549 -10.84 -16.21 15.33
CA GLU A 549 -10.74 -16.80 13.99
C GLU A 549 -9.85 -18.05 13.93
N ASN A 550 -8.97 -18.28 14.91
CA ASN A 550 -8.20 -19.53 14.97
C ASN A 550 -9.10 -20.77 15.03
N ASN A 551 -10.31 -20.64 15.59
CA ASN A 551 -11.25 -21.75 15.74
C ASN A 551 -11.97 -22.10 14.43
N ASN A 552 -11.89 -21.25 13.40
CA ASN A 552 -12.60 -21.37 12.14
C ASN A 552 -11.68 -21.98 11.04
N PRO A 553 -11.93 -23.20 10.55
CA PRO A 553 -11.10 -23.83 9.52
C PRO A 553 -11.09 -23.08 8.18
N SER A 554 -12.07 -22.21 7.91
CA SER A 554 -12.12 -21.40 6.68
C SER A 554 -11.12 -20.23 6.70
N SER A 555 -10.63 -19.83 7.88
CA SER A 555 -9.64 -18.76 8.05
C SER A 555 -8.28 -19.14 7.46
N ALA A 556 -7.98 -20.44 7.35
CA ALA A 556 -6.88 -20.99 6.54
C ALA A 556 -6.92 -20.60 5.04
N LEU A 557 -8.07 -20.13 4.55
CA LEU A 557 -8.31 -19.65 3.19
C LEU A 557 -8.64 -18.15 3.10
N GLY A 558 -8.65 -17.43 4.23
CA GLY A 558 -9.00 -16.01 4.33
C GLY A 558 -10.46 -15.72 4.69
N GLY A 559 -11.24 -16.72 5.13
CA GLY A 559 -12.53 -16.49 5.77
C GLY A 559 -12.33 -15.76 7.11
N GLY A 560 -13.15 -14.74 7.41
CA GLY A 560 -13.03 -13.94 8.65
C GLY A 560 -11.76 -13.07 8.78
N ILE A 561 -10.78 -13.22 7.87
CA ILE A 561 -9.49 -12.53 7.94
C ILE A 561 -9.43 -11.43 6.86
N GLU A 562 -9.49 -10.18 7.32
CA GLU A 562 -9.29 -8.97 6.53
C GLU A 562 -7.93 -8.32 6.78
N ALA A 563 -7.36 -7.72 5.74
CA ALA A 563 -6.16 -6.89 5.83
C ALA A 563 -6.13 -5.82 4.73
N SER A 564 -5.34 -4.79 4.94
CA SER A 564 -4.93 -3.81 3.92
C SER A 564 -3.79 -4.34 3.03
N VAL A 565 -3.52 -3.68 1.90
CA VAL A 565 -2.35 -4.04 1.06
C VAL A 565 -1.04 -3.82 1.84
N GLU A 566 -0.98 -2.79 2.69
CA GLU A 566 0.14 -2.48 3.58
C GLU A 566 0.47 -3.63 4.54
N GLU A 567 -0.52 -4.14 5.27
CA GLU A 567 -0.33 -5.27 6.22
C GLU A 567 0.10 -6.55 5.48
N ILE A 568 -0.52 -6.86 4.33
CA ILE A 568 -0.14 -8.04 3.54
C ILE A 568 1.30 -7.89 3.01
N ALA A 569 1.68 -6.73 2.49
CA ALA A 569 3.04 -6.50 2.02
C ALA A 569 4.05 -6.56 3.18
N SER A 570 3.74 -5.98 4.33
CA SER A 570 4.60 -6.01 5.53
C SER A 570 4.80 -7.43 6.08
N GLY A 571 3.73 -8.24 6.12
CA GLY A 571 3.81 -9.65 6.50
C GLY A 571 4.70 -10.49 5.57
N TYR A 572 4.77 -10.15 4.28
CA TYR A 572 5.67 -10.82 3.33
C TYR A 572 7.09 -10.24 3.36
N ALA A 573 7.25 -8.95 3.65
CA ALA A 573 8.54 -8.33 3.92
C ALA A 573 9.22 -8.96 5.15
N MET A 574 8.44 -9.33 6.19
CA MET A 574 8.93 -10.12 7.33
C MET A 574 9.50 -11.48 6.91
N ILE A 575 8.84 -12.20 5.99
CA ILE A 575 9.38 -13.47 5.46
C ILE A 575 10.68 -13.21 4.69
N ALA A 576 10.70 -12.18 3.83
CA ALA A 576 11.87 -11.78 3.06
C ALA A 576 13.06 -11.36 3.97
N ASN A 577 12.78 -10.71 5.10
CA ASN A 577 13.74 -10.25 6.09
C ASN A 577 14.06 -11.35 7.13
N ASN A 578 14.23 -12.59 6.68
CA ASN A 578 14.60 -13.75 7.51
C ASN A 578 13.68 -13.99 8.73
N GLY A 579 12.40 -13.62 8.66
CA GLY A 579 11.42 -13.75 9.74
C GLY A 579 11.39 -12.60 10.74
N GLN A 580 12.17 -11.54 10.52
CA GLN A 580 12.15 -10.32 11.33
C GLN A 580 11.09 -9.35 10.80
N TYR A 581 10.02 -9.16 11.56
CA TYR A 581 9.03 -8.12 11.32
C TYR A 581 9.61 -6.75 11.63
N VAL A 582 9.35 -5.79 10.74
CA VAL A 582 9.60 -4.36 10.94
C VAL A 582 8.29 -3.65 10.61
N ALA A 583 7.85 -2.75 11.49
CA ALA A 583 6.62 -1.98 11.27
C ALA A 583 6.77 -1.07 10.04
N PRO A 584 5.79 -1.03 9.13
CA PRO A 584 5.90 -0.24 7.92
C PRO A 584 5.82 1.25 8.25
N THR A 585 6.77 2.04 7.75
CA THR A 585 6.82 3.50 7.96
C THR A 585 6.74 4.27 6.65
N MET A 586 6.10 5.44 6.70
CA MET A 586 6.08 6.41 5.60
C MET A 586 6.77 7.74 5.98
N ILE A 587 7.11 7.94 7.25
CA ILE A 587 7.72 9.17 7.77
C ILE A 587 9.09 8.79 8.34
N ASP A 588 10.15 9.39 7.82
CA ASP A 588 11.51 9.24 8.35
C ASP A 588 11.78 10.21 9.48
N LYS A 589 11.42 11.47 9.29
CA LYS A 589 11.84 12.57 10.15
C LYS A 589 10.81 13.69 10.14
N ILE A 590 10.60 14.34 11.28
CA ILE A 590 9.92 15.63 11.37
C ILE A 590 10.85 16.61 12.08
N GLU A 591 11.04 17.77 11.50
CA GLU A 591 11.75 18.93 12.09
C GLU A 591 10.75 20.04 12.42
N ASP A 592 11.05 20.87 13.42
CA ASP A 592 10.38 22.17 13.62
C ASP A 592 10.89 23.26 12.66
N ALA A 593 10.29 24.45 12.73
CA ALA A 593 10.64 25.57 11.87
C ALA A 593 12.11 26.01 12.02
N ASP A 594 12.67 25.89 13.24
CA ASP A 594 14.07 26.18 13.57
C ASP A 594 15.04 25.08 13.06
N GLY A 595 14.52 23.91 12.65
CA GLY A 595 15.31 22.77 12.17
C GLY A 595 15.72 21.79 13.27
N ASN A 596 15.11 21.83 14.46
CA ASN A 596 15.30 20.81 15.48
C ASN A 596 14.50 19.56 15.12
N VAL A 597 15.12 18.39 15.22
CA VAL A 597 14.45 17.10 14.98
C VAL A 597 13.53 16.78 16.16
N ILE A 598 12.21 16.75 15.91
CA ILE A 598 11.18 16.40 16.90
C ILE A 598 10.72 14.95 16.79
N TYR A 599 10.90 14.33 15.62
CA TYR A 599 10.70 12.90 15.39
C TYR A 599 11.76 12.39 14.42
N GLU A 600 12.31 11.21 14.71
CA GLU A 600 13.15 10.44 13.79
C GLU A 600 12.79 8.96 13.95
N HIS A 601 12.50 8.30 12.82
CA HIS A 601 12.08 6.91 12.81
C HIS A 601 13.22 5.98 13.24
N LYS A 602 12.92 5.06 14.16
CA LYS A 602 13.85 4.03 14.62
C LYS A 602 13.33 2.67 14.21
N THR A 603 14.09 1.98 13.38
CA THR A 603 13.79 0.61 12.95
C THR A 603 13.87 -0.35 14.12
N GLU A 604 12.72 -0.87 14.56
CA GLU A 604 12.62 -1.95 15.54
C GLU A 604 12.28 -3.27 14.85
N THR A 605 13.02 -4.33 15.18
CA THR A 605 12.85 -5.68 14.63
C THR A 605 12.23 -6.62 15.66
N LYS A 606 11.23 -7.41 15.24
CA LYS A 606 10.60 -8.45 16.05
C LYS A 606 10.67 -9.80 15.32
N GLU A 607 11.31 -10.79 15.91
CA GLU A 607 11.34 -12.15 15.35
C GLU A 607 9.94 -12.78 15.42
N ILE A 608 9.42 -13.20 14.26
CA ILE A 608 8.14 -13.91 14.10
C ILE A 608 8.38 -15.35 13.65
N PHE A 609 9.31 -15.55 12.73
CA PHE A 609 9.79 -16.87 12.30
C PHE A 609 11.30 -16.94 12.45
N THR A 610 11.83 -18.14 12.68
CA THR A 610 13.29 -18.33 12.61
C THR A 610 13.78 -18.14 11.17
N PRO A 611 15.04 -17.68 10.97
CA PRO A 611 15.62 -17.56 9.63
C PRO A 611 15.53 -18.84 8.79
N ALA A 612 15.65 -20.01 9.43
CA ALA A 612 15.54 -21.30 8.76
C ALA A 612 14.12 -21.56 8.24
N THR A 613 13.08 -21.26 9.03
CA THR A 613 11.68 -21.31 8.60
C THR A 613 11.42 -20.37 7.43
N SER A 614 11.83 -19.10 7.56
CA SER A 614 11.63 -18.10 6.51
C SER A 614 12.31 -18.47 5.21
N TYR A 615 13.51 -19.05 5.25
CA TYR A 615 14.19 -19.53 4.05
C TYR A 615 13.49 -20.74 3.41
N VAL A 616 13.06 -21.72 4.21
CA VAL A 616 12.30 -22.89 3.70
C VAL A 616 10.98 -22.43 3.07
N LEU A 617 10.25 -21.52 3.71
CA LEU A 617 9.02 -20.95 3.18
C LEU A 617 9.27 -20.12 1.91
N THR A 618 10.32 -19.30 1.88
CA THR A 618 10.75 -18.55 0.68
C THR A 618 11.05 -19.49 -0.48
N ASP A 619 11.74 -20.61 -0.23
CA ASP A 619 12.02 -21.59 -1.28
C ASP A 619 10.74 -22.21 -1.87
N MET A 620 9.76 -22.55 -1.04
CA MET A 620 8.44 -23.01 -1.50
C MET A 620 7.69 -21.91 -2.27
N LEU A 621 7.84 -20.64 -1.87
CA LEU A 621 7.19 -19.49 -2.51
C LEU A 621 7.85 -19.07 -3.83
N ARG A 622 9.11 -19.47 -4.09
CA ARG A 622 9.72 -19.37 -5.44
C ARG A 622 8.93 -20.19 -6.46
N ASP A 623 8.40 -21.36 -6.08
CA ASP A 623 7.69 -22.25 -7.02
C ASP A 623 6.38 -21.63 -7.55
N VAL A 624 5.78 -20.69 -6.81
CA VAL A 624 4.62 -19.88 -7.24
C VAL A 624 4.96 -19.01 -8.48
N PHE A 625 6.21 -18.55 -8.60
CA PHE A 625 6.71 -17.75 -9.72
C PHE A 625 7.41 -18.61 -10.79
N LYS A 626 8.17 -19.63 -10.40
CA LYS A 626 9.11 -20.32 -11.29
C LYS A 626 8.54 -21.56 -12.00
N THR A 627 7.48 -22.20 -11.48
CA THR A 627 6.91 -23.42 -12.09
C THR A 627 5.74 -23.12 -13.06
N ASP A 628 5.54 -23.95 -14.08
CA ASP A 628 4.41 -23.82 -15.03
C ASP A 628 3.02 -23.91 -14.37
N ARG A 629 2.93 -24.48 -13.16
CA ARG A 629 1.69 -24.57 -12.36
C ARG A 629 1.60 -23.51 -11.26
N GLY A 630 2.63 -22.68 -11.10
CA GLY A 630 2.69 -21.60 -10.12
C GLY A 630 1.74 -20.46 -10.48
N THR A 631 0.95 -19.99 -9.52
CA THR A 631 -0.12 -19.01 -9.79
C THR A 631 0.37 -17.60 -10.16
N ALA A 632 1.65 -17.28 -9.93
CA ALA A 632 2.30 -16.03 -10.33
C ALA A 632 3.27 -16.19 -11.52
N ASN A 633 3.34 -17.37 -12.14
CA ASN A 633 4.29 -17.63 -13.23
C ASN A 633 4.10 -16.69 -14.44
N ARG A 634 2.87 -16.21 -14.67
CA ARG A 634 2.60 -15.22 -15.73
C ARG A 634 3.23 -13.87 -15.42
N ALA A 635 3.21 -13.41 -14.17
CA ALA A 635 3.90 -12.19 -13.75
C ALA A 635 5.40 -12.31 -13.99
N ASN A 636 6.02 -13.43 -13.58
CA ASN A 636 7.45 -13.67 -13.79
C ASN A 636 7.85 -13.59 -15.28
N ARG A 637 7.07 -14.20 -16.19
CA ARG A 637 7.30 -14.13 -17.65
C ARG A 637 7.04 -12.76 -18.28
N LEU A 638 6.50 -11.80 -17.53
CA LEU A 638 6.24 -10.43 -17.99
C LEU A 638 7.25 -9.42 -17.43
N LEU A 639 8.14 -9.84 -16.52
CA LEU A 639 9.26 -9.02 -16.08
C LEU A 639 10.31 -8.91 -17.20
N LYS A 640 10.92 -7.72 -17.33
CA LYS A 640 12.03 -7.47 -18.27
C LYS A 640 13.42 -7.60 -17.64
N PHE A 641 13.47 -8.05 -16.40
CA PHE A 641 14.66 -8.27 -15.60
C PHE A 641 14.51 -9.58 -14.82
N ASP A 642 15.63 -10.18 -14.41
CA ASP A 642 15.66 -11.36 -13.56
C ASP A 642 16.07 -10.95 -12.14
N ALA A 643 15.42 -11.55 -11.14
CA ALA A 643 15.78 -11.46 -9.72
C ALA A 643 15.20 -12.68 -8.99
N ASP A 644 15.68 -12.98 -7.79
CA ASP A 644 15.23 -14.15 -7.03
C ASP A 644 13.85 -13.92 -6.38
N PHE A 645 12.80 -13.93 -7.19
CA PHE A 645 11.43 -13.71 -6.74
C PHE A 645 10.81 -14.93 -6.05
N ALA A 646 10.09 -14.63 -4.97
CA ALA A 646 9.14 -15.48 -4.29
C ALA A 646 7.85 -14.68 -4.02
N GLY A 647 6.73 -15.35 -3.71
CA GLY A 647 5.49 -14.66 -3.34
C GLY A 647 4.24 -15.50 -3.51
N LYS A 648 3.08 -14.85 -3.46
CA LYS A 648 1.78 -15.53 -3.43
C LYS A 648 0.66 -14.73 -4.09
N THR A 649 -0.21 -15.42 -4.83
CA THR A 649 -1.51 -14.87 -5.24
C THR A 649 -2.61 -15.14 -4.22
N GLY A 650 -3.55 -14.22 -4.12
CA GLY A 650 -4.85 -14.39 -3.45
C GLY A 650 -6.00 -14.27 -4.43
N THR A 651 -7.08 -14.99 -4.15
CA THR A 651 -8.40 -14.82 -4.78
C THR A 651 -9.43 -15.13 -3.70
N THR A 652 -10.42 -14.25 -3.52
CA THR A 652 -11.50 -14.45 -2.55
C THR A 652 -12.63 -15.30 -3.12
N GLN A 653 -13.51 -15.80 -2.25
CA GLN A 653 -14.72 -16.49 -2.69
C GLN A 653 -15.56 -15.56 -3.59
N SER A 654 -16.17 -16.12 -4.63
CA SER A 654 -16.85 -15.33 -5.68
C SER A 654 -15.96 -14.39 -6.52
N THR A 655 -14.63 -14.35 -6.32
CA THR A 655 -13.70 -13.47 -7.08
C THR A 655 -14.11 -12.00 -6.98
N THR A 656 -14.39 -11.50 -5.77
CA THR A 656 -14.59 -10.07 -5.50
C THR A 656 -13.26 -9.33 -5.47
N ASP A 657 -12.21 -10.02 -5.01
CA ASP A 657 -10.86 -9.51 -4.80
C ASP A 657 -9.84 -10.49 -5.38
N VAL A 658 -8.81 -9.94 -6.00
CA VAL A 658 -7.61 -10.69 -6.41
C VAL A 658 -6.36 -9.97 -5.96
N TRP A 659 -5.37 -10.74 -5.56
CA TRP A 659 -4.14 -10.26 -4.96
C TRP A 659 -2.92 -10.89 -5.61
N LEU A 660 -1.83 -10.14 -5.68
CA LEU A 660 -0.49 -10.69 -5.87
C LEU A 660 0.48 -9.91 -4.99
N VAL A 661 1.13 -10.61 -4.06
CA VAL A 661 2.27 -10.10 -3.31
C VAL A 661 3.52 -10.88 -3.75
N GLY A 662 4.57 -10.17 -4.13
CA GLY A 662 5.82 -10.74 -4.60
C GLY A 662 7.00 -9.95 -4.07
N TYR A 663 8.07 -10.66 -3.75
CA TYR A 663 9.23 -10.11 -3.07
C TYR A 663 10.53 -10.74 -3.57
N ASN A 664 11.59 -9.96 -3.50
CA ASN A 664 12.99 -10.40 -3.67
C ASN A 664 13.77 -9.99 -2.41
N PRO A 665 15.10 -10.17 -2.31
CA PRO A 665 15.84 -9.82 -1.08
C PRO A 665 15.69 -8.36 -0.62
N ASN A 666 15.56 -7.41 -1.55
CA ASN A 666 15.54 -5.98 -1.24
C ASN A 666 14.13 -5.45 -0.96
N VAL A 667 13.15 -5.81 -1.81
CA VAL A 667 11.81 -5.21 -1.80
C VAL A 667 10.69 -6.24 -1.83
N THR A 668 9.57 -5.88 -1.21
CA THR A 668 8.27 -6.57 -1.32
C THR A 668 7.26 -5.62 -1.94
N MET A 669 6.50 -6.09 -2.95
CA MET A 669 5.38 -5.35 -3.51
C MET A 669 4.08 -6.16 -3.44
N GLY A 670 3.09 -5.62 -2.73
CA GLY A 670 1.72 -6.13 -2.67
C GLY A 670 0.81 -5.35 -3.62
N LEU A 671 -0.10 -6.06 -4.30
CA LEU A 671 -1.13 -5.50 -5.18
C LEU A 671 -2.50 -6.17 -4.92
N TRP A 672 -3.54 -5.35 -4.86
CA TRP A 672 -4.97 -5.71 -4.87
C TRP A 672 -5.65 -5.19 -6.14
N LEU A 673 -6.63 -5.94 -6.66
CA LEU A 673 -7.68 -5.44 -7.55
C LEU A 673 -9.05 -5.88 -7.04
N GLY A 674 -10.04 -4.99 -7.12
CA GLY A 674 -11.43 -5.24 -6.70
C GLY A 674 -12.34 -4.06 -7.06
N TYR A 675 -13.58 -4.07 -6.58
CA TYR A 675 -14.46 -2.88 -6.60
C TYR A 675 -14.57 -2.29 -5.20
N ASP A 676 -14.96 -1.02 -5.08
CA ASP A 676 -15.20 -0.36 -3.77
C ASP A 676 -16.21 -1.14 -2.91
N THR A 677 -17.16 -1.82 -3.56
CA THR A 677 -18.15 -2.69 -2.92
C THR A 677 -17.94 -4.17 -3.25
N GLU A 678 -17.81 -4.99 -2.21
CA GLU A 678 -17.63 -6.44 -2.26
C GLU A 678 -18.86 -7.20 -2.79
N LYS A 679 -19.97 -6.50 -3.02
CA LYS A 679 -21.18 -7.05 -3.64
C LYS A 679 -20.97 -7.39 -5.12
N ILE A 680 -19.91 -6.87 -5.76
CA ILE A 680 -19.65 -7.00 -7.20
C ILE A 680 -18.45 -7.92 -7.44
N LYS A 681 -18.63 -8.89 -8.34
CA LYS A 681 -17.61 -9.87 -8.72
C LYS A 681 -16.77 -9.36 -9.88
N LEU A 682 -15.45 -9.54 -9.84
CA LEU A 682 -14.52 -9.21 -10.94
C LEU A 682 -14.74 -10.09 -12.17
N SER A 683 -15.37 -11.26 -12.02
CA SER A 683 -15.75 -12.16 -13.10
C SER A 683 -17.25 -12.10 -13.37
N LYS A 684 -17.68 -11.23 -14.29
CA LYS A 684 -18.97 -11.38 -14.98
C LYS A 684 -18.78 -12.37 -16.14
N PHE A 685 -19.73 -13.28 -16.34
CA PHE A 685 -19.65 -14.39 -17.33
C PHE A 685 -19.77 -13.94 -18.81
N GLU A 686 -19.45 -12.68 -19.14
CA GLU A 686 -19.70 -12.09 -20.46
C GLU A 686 -18.54 -12.28 -21.48
N ASN A 687 -17.49 -13.03 -21.12
CA ASN A 687 -16.36 -13.41 -22.01
C ASN A 687 -15.59 -12.25 -22.68
N ARG A 688 -15.79 -10.99 -22.26
CA ARG A 688 -15.10 -9.80 -22.81
C ARG A 688 -13.80 -9.44 -22.09
N ASP A 689 -13.74 -9.69 -20.77
CA ASP A 689 -12.60 -9.32 -19.93
C ASP A 689 -11.61 -10.47 -19.74
N LEU A 690 -10.33 -10.13 -19.57
CA LEU A 690 -9.33 -11.09 -19.10
C LEU A 690 -9.71 -11.62 -17.69
N PRO A 691 -9.46 -12.91 -17.41
CA PRO A 691 -9.60 -13.47 -16.06
C PRO A 691 -8.89 -12.62 -15.00
N ALA A 692 -9.54 -12.40 -13.86
CA ALA A 692 -9.03 -11.51 -12.81
C ALA A 692 -7.63 -11.92 -12.30
N SER A 693 -7.36 -13.23 -12.21
CA SER A 693 -6.05 -13.78 -11.88
C SER A 693 -4.95 -13.45 -12.90
N LEU A 694 -5.30 -13.28 -14.19
CA LEU A 694 -4.36 -12.82 -15.22
C LEU A 694 -4.18 -11.30 -15.18
N ARG A 695 -5.23 -10.53 -14.88
CA ARG A 695 -5.15 -9.06 -14.72
C ARG A 695 -4.19 -8.67 -13.60
N VAL A 696 -4.32 -9.28 -12.41
CA VAL A 696 -3.43 -8.97 -11.27
C VAL A 696 -1.96 -9.34 -11.55
N ASN A 697 -1.72 -10.45 -12.26
CA ASN A 697 -0.39 -10.83 -12.74
C ASN A 697 0.22 -9.77 -13.70
N GLN A 698 -0.59 -9.22 -14.62
CA GLN A 698 -0.13 -8.21 -15.57
C GLN A 698 0.15 -6.86 -14.91
N VAL A 699 -0.76 -6.38 -14.06
CA VAL A 699 -0.60 -5.09 -13.36
C VAL A 699 0.62 -5.14 -12.44
N TRP A 700 0.79 -6.21 -11.63
CA TRP A 700 1.95 -6.37 -10.76
C TRP A 700 3.26 -6.35 -11.54
N ALA A 701 3.36 -7.13 -12.62
CA ALA A 701 4.57 -7.16 -13.44
C ALA A 701 4.87 -5.80 -14.10
N ARG A 702 3.83 -5.03 -14.47
CA ARG A 702 3.99 -3.69 -15.03
C ARG A 702 4.50 -2.69 -13.99
N LEU A 703 3.94 -2.68 -12.78
CA LEU A 703 4.40 -1.83 -11.68
C LEU A 703 5.83 -2.18 -11.27
N MET A 704 6.20 -3.47 -11.21
CA MET A 704 7.59 -3.89 -10.97
C MET A 704 8.53 -3.45 -12.10
N ASN A 705 8.14 -3.60 -13.36
CA ASN A 705 8.93 -3.16 -14.50
C ASN A 705 9.18 -1.65 -14.51
N ALA A 706 8.20 -0.84 -14.11
CA ALA A 706 8.32 0.61 -13.99
C ALA A 706 9.20 1.02 -12.79
N SER A 707 9.05 0.32 -11.66
CA SER A 707 9.91 0.50 -10.48
C SER A 707 11.37 0.13 -10.79
N TYR A 708 11.58 -0.91 -11.61
CA TYR A 708 12.90 -1.28 -12.13
C TYR A 708 13.50 -0.22 -13.06
N ASP A 709 12.71 0.43 -13.93
CA ASP A 709 13.23 1.54 -14.75
C ASP A 709 13.70 2.71 -13.88
N ALA A 710 12.94 3.05 -12.83
CA ALA A 710 13.30 4.09 -11.88
C ALA A 710 14.56 3.74 -11.09
N LYS A 711 14.63 2.55 -10.46
CA LYS A 711 15.75 2.12 -9.62
C LYS A 711 16.22 0.69 -9.95
N PRO A 712 16.98 0.48 -11.05
CA PRO A 712 17.36 -0.86 -11.50
C PRO A 712 18.12 -1.70 -10.46
N LYS A 713 19.02 -1.07 -9.70
CA LYS A 713 19.84 -1.77 -8.68
C LYS A 713 19.03 -2.24 -7.46
N LEU A 714 17.99 -1.50 -7.10
CA LEU A 714 17.16 -1.80 -5.93
C LEU A 714 16.18 -2.94 -6.26
N VAL A 715 15.46 -2.79 -7.39
CA VAL A 715 14.37 -3.69 -7.78
C VAL A 715 14.88 -4.91 -8.55
N GLY A 716 15.86 -4.73 -9.44
CA GLY A 716 16.51 -5.81 -10.21
C GLY A 716 17.82 -6.27 -9.56
N THR A 717 17.79 -6.48 -8.24
CA THR A 717 18.96 -6.89 -7.48
C THR A 717 19.52 -8.23 -7.96
N ALA A 718 20.85 -8.33 -8.07
CA ALA A 718 21.55 -9.58 -8.33
C ALA A 718 21.69 -10.45 -7.08
N GLU A 719 21.30 -9.94 -5.91
CA GLU A 719 21.27 -10.69 -4.66
C GLU A 719 20.21 -11.80 -4.69
N LYS A 720 20.47 -12.85 -3.93
CA LYS A 720 19.59 -14.03 -3.77
C LYS A 720 19.45 -14.32 -2.29
N PHE A 721 18.32 -14.91 -1.88
CA PHE A 721 18.17 -15.32 -0.48
C PHE A 721 19.26 -16.36 -0.15
N LYS A 722 20.03 -16.08 0.90
CA LYS A 722 21.12 -16.93 1.37
C LYS A 722 20.56 -17.96 2.33
N GLN A 723 20.90 -19.23 2.13
CA GLN A 723 20.49 -20.29 3.05
C GLN A 723 21.15 -20.10 4.42
N PRO A 724 20.39 -19.93 5.52
CA PRO A 724 20.95 -19.78 6.85
C PRO A 724 21.26 -21.14 7.50
N ASP A 725 22.05 -21.09 8.58
CA ASP A 725 22.32 -22.25 9.41
C ASP A 725 21.04 -22.90 9.94
N GLY A 726 21.02 -24.23 9.95
CA GLY A 726 19.86 -25.03 10.38
C GLY A 726 18.90 -25.42 9.26
N VAL A 727 19.00 -24.85 8.06
CA VAL A 727 18.31 -25.40 6.88
C VAL A 727 19.11 -26.58 6.34
N VAL A 728 18.47 -27.74 6.22
CA VAL A 728 19.11 -28.97 5.72
C VAL A 728 18.24 -29.69 4.71
N THR A 729 18.87 -30.30 3.70
CA THR A 729 18.20 -31.27 2.83
C THR A 729 18.18 -32.64 3.50
N LYS A 730 17.00 -33.28 3.60
CA LYS A 730 16.87 -34.67 4.09
C LYS A 730 15.99 -35.50 3.18
N SER A 731 16.30 -36.80 3.13
CA SER A 731 15.47 -37.78 2.45
C SER A 731 14.36 -38.29 3.37
N PHE A 732 13.16 -38.42 2.81
CA PHE A 732 11.94 -38.92 3.47
C PHE A 732 11.14 -39.75 2.47
N CYS A 733 10.14 -40.50 2.95
CA CYS A 733 9.21 -41.15 2.04
C CYS A 733 8.11 -40.19 1.58
N GLY A 734 8.02 -39.97 0.28
CA GLY A 734 7.15 -38.96 -0.36
C GLY A 734 5.64 -39.20 -0.23
N ILE A 735 5.21 -40.26 0.45
CA ILE A 735 3.80 -40.48 0.82
C ILE A 735 3.53 -40.34 2.33
N SER A 736 4.56 -40.40 3.17
CA SER A 736 4.43 -40.49 4.64
C SER A 736 5.06 -39.34 5.41
N GLY A 737 6.09 -38.70 4.86
CA GLY A 737 6.92 -37.71 5.55
C GLY A 737 7.97 -38.32 6.48
N LEU A 738 7.99 -39.64 6.65
CA LEU A 738 8.86 -40.36 7.59
C LEU A 738 10.21 -40.76 6.94
N ALA A 739 11.15 -41.26 7.75
CA ALA A 739 12.45 -41.72 7.27
C ALA A 739 12.30 -42.90 6.28
N PRO A 740 13.00 -42.90 5.14
CA PRO A 740 12.73 -43.83 4.05
C PRO A 740 13.26 -45.24 4.35
N ASP A 741 12.33 -46.19 4.48
CA ASP A 741 12.61 -47.61 4.66
C ASP A 741 12.89 -48.32 3.31
N GLU A 742 13.06 -49.65 3.33
CA GLU A 742 13.27 -50.43 2.10
C GLU A 742 12.03 -50.49 1.21
N ALA A 743 10.81 -50.54 1.79
CA ALA A 743 9.58 -50.54 1.01
C ALA A 743 9.43 -49.23 0.22
N CYS A 744 9.67 -48.09 0.85
CA CYS A 744 9.67 -46.79 0.20
C CYS A 744 10.72 -46.67 -0.93
N LYS A 745 11.92 -47.20 -0.71
CA LYS A 745 13.01 -47.23 -1.70
C LYS A 745 12.62 -48.07 -2.91
N ASN A 746 12.14 -49.30 -2.68
CA ASN A 746 11.70 -50.20 -3.73
C ASN A 746 10.48 -49.67 -4.51
N ALA A 747 9.64 -48.86 -3.85
CA ALA A 747 8.52 -48.15 -4.48
C ALA A 747 8.92 -46.95 -5.35
N GLY A 748 10.19 -46.49 -5.30
CA GLY A 748 10.63 -45.25 -5.95
C GLY A 748 10.05 -43.98 -5.30
N LEU A 749 9.63 -44.06 -4.04
CA LEU A 749 8.89 -43.00 -3.34
C LEU A 749 9.78 -42.09 -2.47
N VAL A 750 11.06 -42.39 -2.34
CA VAL A 750 12.00 -41.51 -1.62
C VAL A 750 12.07 -40.14 -2.31
N ARG A 751 11.93 -39.08 -1.52
CA ARG A 751 12.12 -37.69 -1.93
C ARG A 751 13.17 -37.06 -1.02
N SER A 752 13.81 -35.99 -1.49
CA SER A 752 14.70 -35.18 -0.65
C SER A 752 14.33 -33.72 -0.81
N ASP A 753 14.18 -33.01 0.29
CA ASP A 753 13.75 -31.61 0.31
C ASP A 753 14.25 -30.90 1.58
N LEU A 754 14.00 -29.60 1.69
CA LEU A 754 14.46 -28.73 2.77
C LEU A 754 13.62 -28.85 4.05
N PHE A 755 14.30 -28.87 5.19
CA PHE A 755 13.73 -28.87 6.53
C PHE A 755 14.45 -27.85 7.42
N ASN A 756 13.72 -27.25 8.36
CA ASN A 756 14.31 -26.54 9.50
C ASN A 756 14.76 -27.60 10.54
N ALA A 757 16.06 -27.86 10.61
CA ALA A 757 16.64 -28.92 11.43
C ALA A 757 16.44 -28.75 12.95
N LYS A 758 16.12 -27.53 13.41
CA LYS A 758 15.78 -27.28 14.82
C LYS A 758 14.33 -27.62 15.13
N ALA A 759 13.43 -27.46 14.15
CA ALA A 759 12.00 -27.73 14.30
C ALA A 759 11.67 -29.21 14.05
N MET A 760 12.12 -29.79 12.93
CA MET A 760 11.90 -31.20 12.64
C MET A 760 12.95 -31.81 11.69
N LEU A 761 13.11 -33.13 11.77
CA LEU A 761 13.78 -33.94 10.76
C LEU A 761 13.00 -35.26 10.56
N PRO A 762 12.92 -35.80 9.33
CA PRO A 762 12.26 -37.08 9.06
C PRO A 762 13.11 -38.25 9.57
N THR A 763 13.05 -38.51 10.88
CA THR A 763 13.86 -39.54 11.57
C THR A 763 13.05 -40.73 12.07
N GLU A 764 11.74 -40.59 12.23
CA GLU A 764 10.86 -41.69 12.60
C GLU A 764 10.79 -42.74 11.48
N LYS A 765 10.69 -44.02 11.84
CA LYS A 765 10.62 -45.12 10.88
C LYS A 765 9.28 -45.13 10.15
N ASP A 766 9.32 -45.30 8.83
CA ASP A 766 8.11 -45.47 8.01
C ASP A 766 7.21 -46.63 8.49
N ASP A 767 5.91 -46.35 8.64
CA ASP A 767 4.85 -47.28 9.03
C ASP A 767 3.72 -47.39 7.99
N SER A 768 4.00 -46.91 6.76
CA SER A 768 3.01 -46.72 5.72
C SER A 768 2.72 -47.98 4.93
N PHE A 769 3.70 -48.86 4.76
CA PHE A 769 3.63 -49.95 3.77
C PHE A 769 3.13 -51.29 4.33
N THR A 770 2.39 -52.02 3.49
CA THR A 770 2.00 -53.42 3.72
C THR A 770 2.24 -54.24 2.45
N SER A 771 2.39 -55.56 2.59
CA SER A 771 2.46 -56.49 1.45
C SER A 771 1.08 -56.62 0.79
N GLY A 772 0.89 -56.01 -0.38
CA GLY A 772 -0.42 -55.82 -1.00
C GLY A 772 -0.70 -56.67 -2.24
N SER A 773 -1.71 -57.54 -2.15
CA SER A 773 -2.49 -57.97 -3.31
C SER A 773 -3.69 -57.03 -3.46
N TYR A 774 -4.10 -56.71 -4.69
CA TYR A 774 -5.24 -55.81 -4.93
C TYR A 774 -6.21 -56.34 -5.98
N THR A 775 -7.42 -55.79 -5.99
CA THR A 775 -8.38 -55.94 -7.08
C THR A 775 -8.84 -54.56 -7.58
N THR A 776 -9.51 -54.51 -8.73
CA THR A 776 -9.97 -53.26 -9.34
C THR A 776 -11.46 -53.32 -9.64
N ILE A 777 -12.19 -52.28 -9.26
CA ILE A 777 -13.64 -52.08 -9.47
C ILE A 777 -13.85 -50.63 -9.90
N ASP A 778 -14.58 -50.38 -10.98
CA ASP A 778 -14.81 -49.04 -11.57
C ASP A 778 -13.48 -48.26 -11.76
N GLY A 779 -12.44 -48.96 -12.19
CA GLY A 779 -11.08 -48.42 -12.35
C GLY A 779 -10.34 -48.03 -11.05
N LYS A 780 -10.96 -48.18 -9.88
CA LYS A 780 -10.36 -47.93 -8.56
C LYS A 780 -9.77 -49.21 -7.98
N ARG A 781 -8.63 -49.11 -7.30
CA ARG A 781 -7.98 -50.26 -6.63
C ARG A 781 -8.44 -50.37 -5.17
N PHE A 782 -8.76 -51.59 -4.74
CA PHE A 782 -9.16 -51.92 -3.38
C PHE A 782 -8.32 -53.05 -2.81
N ALA A 783 -8.25 -53.13 -1.47
CA ALA A 783 -7.69 -54.28 -0.78
C ALA A 783 -8.50 -55.56 -1.12
N VAL A 784 -7.82 -56.69 -1.29
CA VAL A 784 -8.50 -57.98 -1.51
C VAL A 784 -9.20 -58.44 -0.24
N LEU A 785 -10.45 -58.89 -0.36
CA LEU A 785 -11.17 -59.57 0.70
C LEU A 785 -10.67 -61.02 0.81
N SER A 786 -10.90 -61.66 1.96
CA SER A 786 -10.48 -63.06 2.21
C SER A 786 -11.12 -64.08 1.24
N ASN A 787 -12.22 -63.70 0.59
CA ASN A 787 -12.95 -64.48 -0.41
C ASN A 787 -12.81 -63.95 -1.86
N THR A 788 -12.02 -62.90 -2.11
CA THR A 788 -11.86 -62.36 -3.46
C THR A 788 -11.28 -63.41 -4.41
N PRO A 789 -11.93 -63.69 -5.56
CA PRO A 789 -11.48 -64.78 -6.43
C PRO A 789 -10.08 -64.51 -6.99
N SER A 790 -9.19 -65.49 -6.84
CA SER A 790 -7.77 -65.38 -7.26
C SER A 790 -7.57 -65.07 -8.74
N ASP A 791 -8.54 -65.39 -9.61
CA ASP A 791 -8.50 -65.04 -11.04
C ASP A 791 -8.58 -63.50 -11.30
N PHE A 792 -9.00 -62.71 -10.30
CA PHE A 792 -9.13 -61.25 -10.36
C PHE A 792 -8.24 -60.52 -9.35
N ILE A 793 -7.31 -61.23 -8.71
CA ILE A 793 -6.29 -60.65 -7.84
C ILE A 793 -5.07 -60.28 -8.67
N SER A 794 -4.66 -59.01 -8.60
CA SER A 794 -3.38 -58.54 -9.11
C SER A 794 -2.33 -58.56 -8.00
N GLY A 795 -1.27 -59.34 -8.20
CA GLY A 795 -0.10 -59.36 -7.33
C GLY A 795 0.91 -58.26 -7.70
N GLY A 796 1.78 -57.89 -6.75
CA GLY A 796 2.82 -56.88 -6.97
C GLY A 796 2.39 -55.43 -6.69
N GLY A 797 1.24 -55.23 -6.07
CA GLY A 797 0.85 -53.93 -5.53
C GLY A 797 1.65 -53.59 -4.27
N ILE A 798 1.95 -52.31 -4.07
CA ILE A 798 2.45 -51.81 -2.79
C ILE A 798 1.22 -51.29 -2.04
N GLY A 799 0.79 -52.07 -1.05
CA GLY A 799 -0.31 -51.68 -0.17
C GLY A 799 0.17 -50.68 0.87
N VAL A 800 -0.75 -49.89 1.42
CA VAL A 800 -0.49 -49.11 2.64
C VAL A 800 -1.12 -49.75 3.89
N SER A 801 -0.90 -49.17 5.07
CA SER A 801 -1.50 -49.58 6.34
C SER A 801 -2.73 -48.74 6.67
N GLN A 802 -3.72 -49.29 7.38
CA GLN A 802 -4.89 -48.51 7.78
C GLN A 802 -4.50 -47.36 8.73
N LYS A 803 -3.60 -47.60 9.68
CA LYS A 803 -3.02 -46.57 10.57
C LYS A 803 -2.43 -45.39 9.79
N TYR A 804 -1.76 -45.66 8.68
CA TYR A 804 -1.26 -44.62 7.78
C TYR A 804 -2.38 -43.82 7.11
N ILE A 805 -3.41 -44.49 6.59
CA ILE A 805 -4.58 -43.82 6.01
C ILE A 805 -5.24 -42.93 7.06
N ASP A 806 -5.47 -43.44 8.27
CA ASP A 806 -6.10 -42.70 9.36
C ASP A 806 -5.29 -41.45 9.73
N ARG A 807 -3.94 -41.56 9.79
CA ARG A 807 -3.04 -40.42 10.02
C ARG A 807 -3.13 -39.38 8.91
N MET A 808 -3.00 -39.79 7.64
CA MET A 808 -2.99 -38.86 6.51
C MET A 808 -4.37 -38.22 6.29
N MET A 809 -5.44 -38.94 6.61
CA MET A 809 -6.84 -38.48 6.54
C MET A 809 -7.31 -37.78 7.83
N ALA A 810 -6.46 -37.55 8.82
CA ALA A 810 -6.78 -36.73 9.99
C ALA A 810 -6.69 -35.22 9.70
N PRO A 811 -7.51 -34.37 10.35
CA PRO A 811 -8.60 -34.73 11.26
C PRO A 811 -9.94 -35.03 10.55
N PHE A 812 -10.12 -34.61 9.30
CA PHE A 812 -11.46 -34.54 8.66
C PHE A 812 -11.99 -35.80 7.95
N GLY A 813 -11.22 -36.88 7.85
CA GLY A 813 -11.62 -38.05 7.04
C GLY A 813 -11.66 -37.76 5.53
N GLY A 814 -12.55 -38.44 4.79
CA GLY A 814 -12.72 -38.36 3.34
C GLY A 814 -12.64 -39.72 2.62
N ASP A 815 -12.77 -39.73 1.28
CA ASP A 815 -12.66 -40.96 0.46
C ASP A 815 -11.19 -41.39 0.33
N ALA A 816 -10.76 -42.37 1.13
CA ALA A 816 -9.39 -42.89 1.12
C ALA A 816 -8.95 -43.48 -0.25
N SER A 817 -9.88 -43.87 -1.13
CA SER A 817 -9.54 -44.31 -2.49
C SER A 817 -8.98 -43.18 -3.37
N LYS A 818 -9.15 -41.92 -2.96
CA LYS A 818 -8.62 -40.73 -3.63
C LYS A 818 -7.19 -40.35 -3.23
N LEU A 819 -6.60 -40.98 -2.20
CA LEU A 819 -5.22 -40.71 -1.78
C LEU A 819 -4.21 -40.96 -2.91
N PHE A 820 -4.47 -41.96 -3.76
CA PHE A 820 -3.59 -42.38 -4.86
C PHE A 820 -4.36 -42.44 -6.20
N PRO A 821 -4.66 -41.30 -6.85
CA PRO A 821 -5.44 -41.29 -8.09
C PRO A 821 -4.72 -42.07 -9.20
N GLY A 822 -5.49 -42.80 -10.03
CA GLY A 822 -4.94 -43.66 -11.08
C GLY A 822 -4.09 -42.94 -12.15
N ASN A 823 -4.27 -41.62 -12.30
CA ASN A 823 -3.48 -40.77 -13.21
C ASN A 823 -2.35 -40.00 -12.50
N SER A 824 -2.00 -40.37 -11.26
CA SER A 824 -0.95 -39.71 -10.47
C SER A 824 0.39 -40.45 -10.52
N LYS A 825 1.46 -39.79 -10.03
CA LYS A 825 2.79 -40.40 -9.76
C LYS A 825 2.77 -41.50 -8.68
N PHE A 826 1.61 -41.75 -8.07
CA PHE A 826 1.39 -42.72 -7.01
C PHE A 826 0.41 -43.84 -7.42
N SER A 827 0.03 -43.92 -8.69
CA SER A 827 -0.98 -44.88 -9.21
C SER A 827 -0.61 -46.36 -9.06
N SER A 828 0.64 -46.68 -8.74
CA SER A 828 1.10 -48.03 -8.38
C SER A 828 0.73 -48.45 -6.96
N ILE A 829 0.43 -47.50 -6.07
CA ILE A 829 0.11 -47.70 -4.66
C ILE A 829 -1.38 -48.02 -4.49
N VAL A 830 -1.70 -48.87 -3.53
CA VAL A 830 -3.08 -49.30 -3.23
C VAL A 830 -3.42 -48.86 -1.81
N ALA A 831 -4.47 -48.05 -1.67
CA ALA A 831 -5.07 -47.76 -0.38
C ALA A 831 -5.62 -49.06 0.23
N SER A 832 -5.42 -49.28 1.53
CA SER A 832 -6.00 -50.37 2.34
C SER A 832 -7.54 -50.38 2.39
N ALA A 833 -8.20 -49.52 1.62
CA ALA A 833 -9.65 -49.38 1.58
C ALA A 833 -10.29 -50.73 1.21
N GLU A 834 -11.00 -51.32 2.16
CA GLU A 834 -11.87 -52.46 1.93
C GLU A 834 -13.11 -51.99 1.17
N PHE A 835 -13.42 -52.66 0.07
CA PHE A 835 -14.67 -52.42 -0.64
C PHE A 835 -15.84 -53.03 0.15
N LYS A 836 -16.84 -52.22 0.47
CA LYS A 836 -18.07 -52.70 1.12
C LYS A 836 -19.01 -53.30 0.08
N ALA A 837 -18.92 -54.61 -0.12
CA ALA A 837 -19.86 -55.36 -0.95
C ALA A 837 -21.29 -55.23 -0.39
N ASP A 838 -22.30 -55.20 -1.28
CA ASP A 838 -23.72 -55.14 -0.90
C ASP A 838 -24.32 -56.52 -0.53
N ASP A 839 -23.48 -57.55 -0.59
CA ASP A 839 -23.79 -58.96 -0.42
C ASP A 839 -24.82 -59.55 -1.41
N ALA A 840 -25.20 -58.83 -2.47
CA ALA A 840 -26.03 -59.33 -3.55
C ALA A 840 -25.20 -60.02 -4.65
N ALA A 841 -25.85 -60.82 -5.51
CA ALA A 841 -25.22 -61.37 -6.70
C ALA A 841 -25.45 -60.44 -7.91
N PRO A 842 -24.46 -60.19 -8.77
CA PRO A 842 -24.59 -59.22 -9.85
C PRO A 842 -25.71 -59.49 -10.86
N GLY A 843 -26.23 -58.42 -11.47
CA GLY A 843 -27.13 -58.52 -12.62
C GLY A 843 -26.46 -59.20 -13.83
N SER A 844 -27.24 -59.97 -14.60
CA SER A 844 -26.76 -60.62 -15.83
C SER A 844 -26.42 -59.62 -16.93
N VAL A 845 -25.25 -59.77 -17.55
CA VAL A 845 -24.82 -58.96 -18.69
C VAL A 845 -25.41 -59.45 -20.00
N GLN A 846 -25.55 -58.55 -20.98
CA GLN A 846 -25.95 -58.89 -22.35
C GLN A 846 -24.69 -59.06 -23.21
N ALA A 847 -24.51 -60.23 -23.82
CA ALA A 847 -23.41 -60.54 -24.72
C ALA A 847 -23.78 -60.29 -26.20
N ALA A 848 -22.82 -59.77 -26.96
CA ALA A 848 -22.88 -59.55 -28.40
C ALA A 848 -21.65 -60.15 -29.08
N ILE A 849 -21.66 -60.20 -30.41
CA ILE A 849 -20.63 -60.87 -31.20
C ILE A 849 -20.32 -60.08 -32.48
N ASN A 850 -19.03 -59.88 -32.75
CA ASN A 850 -18.53 -59.31 -34.00
C ASN A 850 -17.32 -60.12 -34.47
N GLY A 851 -17.48 -60.87 -35.57
CA GLY A 851 -16.47 -61.82 -36.05
C GLY A 851 -16.16 -62.91 -35.02
N LYS A 852 -14.92 -62.95 -34.51
CA LYS A 852 -14.49 -63.85 -33.41
C LYS A 852 -14.51 -63.19 -32.03
N THR A 853 -14.81 -61.90 -31.95
CA THR A 853 -14.79 -61.15 -30.69
C THR A 853 -16.18 -61.12 -30.08
N ILE A 854 -16.27 -61.63 -28.86
CA ILE A 854 -17.43 -61.53 -28.00
C ILE A 854 -17.28 -60.27 -27.16
N THR A 855 -18.33 -59.48 -27.05
CA THR A 855 -18.38 -58.28 -26.18
C THR A 855 -19.59 -58.37 -25.27
N TRP A 856 -19.62 -57.60 -24.18
CA TRP A 856 -20.77 -57.58 -23.27
C TRP A 856 -21.02 -56.20 -22.64
N SER A 857 -22.26 -55.97 -22.21
CA SER A 857 -22.61 -54.78 -21.41
C SER A 857 -21.89 -54.80 -20.06
N ASN A 858 -21.66 -53.63 -19.46
CA ASN A 858 -21.33 -53.56 -18.03
C ASN A 858 -22.43 -54.22 -17.20
N SER A 859 -22.10 -54.68 -16.00
CA SER A 859 -23.10 -54.98 -14.99
C SER A 859 -23.74 -53.68 -14.45
N GLY A 860 -24.92 -53.80 -13.84
CA GLY A 860 -25.52 -52.72 -13.06
C GLY A 860 -25.07 -52.69 -11.59
N SER A 861 -24.35 -53.73 -11.14
CA SER A 861 -23.76 -53.81 -9.79
C SER A 861 -22.43 -53.06 -9.73
N ASN A 862 -22.19 -52.40 -8.60
CA ASN A 862 -21.05 -51.51 -8.38
C ASN A 862 -19.82 -52.19 -7.75
N ASP A 863 -19.84 -53.51 -7.59
CA ASP A 863 -18.85 -54.33 -6.86
C ASP A 863 -18.20 -55.42 -7.74
N VAL A 864 -18.40 -55.35 -9.06
CA VAL A 864 -17.91 -56.32 -10.05
C VAL A 864 -16.41 -56.14 -10.26
N VAL A 865 -15.64 -57.20 -10.02
CA VAL A 865 -14.17 -57.24 -10.25
C VAL A 865 -13.80 -57.72 -11.66
N GLY A 866 -14.75 -58.35 -12.34
CA GLY A 866 -14.59 -58.82 -13.71
C GLY A 866 -15.61 -59.85 -14.16
N TYR A 867 -15.31 -60.50 -15.27
CA TYR A 867 -16.23 -61.34 -16.01
C TYR A 867 -15.60 -62.69 -16.32
N ARG A 868 -16.37 -63.77 -16.17
CA ARG A 868 -15.95 -65.12 -16.58
C ARG A 868 -16.64 -65.51 -17.88
N VAL A 869 -15.84 -65.91 -18.86
CA VAL A 869 -16.32 -66.40 -20.16
C VAL A 869 -16.38 -67.92 -20.14
N TYR A 870 -17.52 -68.45 -20.54
CA TYR A 870 -17.80 -69.88 -20.63
C TYR A 870 -18.01 -70.29 -22.09
N LYS A 871 -17.59 -71.50 -22.43
CA LYS A 871 -17.86 -72.16 -23.71
C LYS A 871 -18.52 -73.51 -23.43
N GLY A 872 -19.74 -73.72 -23.92
CA GLY A 872 -20.49 -74.98 -23.68
C GLY A 872 -20.59 -75.36 -22.20
N GLY A 873 -20.73 -74.37 -21.30
CA GLY A 873 -20.78 -74.57 -19.84
C GLY A 873 -19.42 -74.68 -19.13
N SER A 874 -18.30 -74.78 -19.86
CA SER A 874 -16.95 -74.81 -19.26
C SER A 874 -16.31 -73.43 -19.22
N ARG A 875 -15.74 -73.02 -18.08
CA ARG A 875 -15.00 -71.74 -17.96
C ARG A 875 -13.73 -71.78 -18.81
N ILE A 876 -13.50 -70.77 -19.64
CA ILE A 876 -12.34 -70.69 -20.53
C ILE A 876 -11.48 -69.43 -20.34
N ALA A 877 -12.04 -68.36 -19.76
CA ALA A 877 -11.31 -67.13 -19.46
C ALA A 877 -11.94 -66.41 -18.28
N SER A 878 -11.12 -65.63 -17.57
CA SER A 878 -11.53 -64.61 -16.60
C SER A 878 -10.90 -63.31 -17.09
N ILE A 879 -11.70 -62.27 -17.30
CA ILE A 879 -11.27 -60.96 -17.79
C ILE A 879 -11.62 -59.94 -16.71
N SER A 880 -10.63 -59.26 -16.13
CA SER A 880 -10.89 -58.21 -15.13
C SER A 880 -11.70 -57.08 -15.77
N GLU A 881 -12.58 -56.45 -14.99
CA GLU A 881 -13.34 -55.28 -15.45
C GLU A 881 -12.39 -54.18 -15.96
N ALA A 882 -11.26 -54.00 -15.28
CA ALA A 882 -10.22 -53.03 -15.64
C ALA A 882 -9.48 -53.33 -16.96
N GLN A 883 -9.67 -54.52 -17.56
CA GLN A 883 -9.02 -54.91 -18.80
C GLN A 883 -9.88 -54.60 -20.02
N SER A 884 -11.06 -55.23 -20.13
CA SER A 884 -11.99 -55.03 -21.24
C SER A 884 -13.29 -55.83 -21.07
N ASN A 885 -14.41 -55.30 -21.55
CA ASN A 885 -15.64 -56.09 -21.79
C ASN A 885 -15.61 -56.83 -23.14
N SER A 886 -14.50 -57.51 -23.43
CA SER A 886 -14.34 -58.26 -24.67
C SER A 886 -13.44 -59.49 -24.50
N TYR A 887 -13.69 -60.49 -25.34
CA TYR A 887 -12.90 -61.70 -25.44
C TYR A 887 -12.87 -62.21 -26.89
N THR A 888 -11.67 -62.36 -27.44
CA THR A 888 -11.49 -62.95 -28.78
C THR A 888 -11.41 -64.47 -28.67
N ALA A 889 -12.44 -65.16 -29.14
CA ALA A 889 -12.55 -66.60 -29.00
C ALA A 889 -11.71 -67.37 -30.03
N SER A 890 -10.89 -68.29 -29.52
CA SER A 890 -9.90 -69.06 -30.28
C SER A 890 -10.49 -70.17 -31.15
N SER A 891 -11.79 -70.48 -31.03
CA SER A 891 -12.44 -71.58 -31.77
C SER A 891 -13.96 -71.36 -31.93
N PRO A 892 -14.63 -72.06 -32.87
CA PRO A 892 -16.10 -72.04 -32.98
C PRO A 892 -16.79 -72.66 -31.76
N GLY A 893 -18.02 -72.21 -31.47
CA GLY A 893 -18.85 -72.74 -30.37
C GLY A 893 -19.84 -71.72 -29.81
N SER A 894 -20.65 -72.17 -28.85
CA SER A 894 -21.57 -71.35 -28.05
C SER A 894 -20.89 -70.85 -26.78
N TYR A 895 -21.04 -69.56 -26.52
CA TYR A 895 -20.40 -68.82 -25.43
C TYR A 895 -21.43 -68.08 -24.58
N THR A 896 -21.13 -67.94 -23.29
CA THR A 896 -21.86 -67.10 -22.33
C THR A 896 -20.87 -66.38 -21.41
N VAL A 897 -21.32 -65.27 -20.83
CA VAL A 897 -20.54 -64.45 -19.90
C VAL A 897 -21.32 -64.29 -18.59
N VAL A 898 -20.63 -64.30 -17.46
CA VAL A 898 -21.19 -63.92 -16.15
C VAL A 898 -20.34 -62.78 -15.58
N ALA A 899 -20.98 -61.84 -14.89
CA ALA A 899 -20.29 -60.90 -14.01
C ALA A 899 -19.92 -61.59 -12.69
N VAL A 900 -18.82 -61.18 -12.07
CA VAL A 900 -18.32 -61.71 -10.79
C VAL A 900 -18.02 -60.55 -9.85
N ASP A 901 -18.61 -60.55 -8.66
CA ASP A 901 -18.34 -59.56 -7.62
C ASP A 901 -17.06 -59.86 -6.82
N ILE A 902 -16.65 -58.88 -6.00
CA ILE A 902 -15.48 -58.98 -5.12
C ILE A 902 -15.58 -60.09 -4.07
N THR A 903 -16.79 -60.55 -3.71
CA THR A 903 -17.01 -61.69 -2.79
C THR A 903 -17.02 -63.04 -3.51
N GLY A 904 -17.02 -63.03 -4.85
CA GLY A 904 -16.99 -64.19 -5.72
C GLY A 904 -18.34 -64.75 -6.14
N LYS A 905 -19.47 -64.08 -5.83
CA LYS A 905 -20.78 -64.50 -6.37
C LYS A 905 -20.85 -64.06 -7.84
N GLN A 906 -21.78 -64.68 -8.56
CA GLN A 906 -21.83 -64.63 -10.01
C GLN A 906 -23.25 -64.31 -10.48
N SER A 907 -23.35 -63.51 -11.54
CA SER A 907 -24.62 -63.27 -12.20
C SER A 907 -25.20 -64.55 -12.80
N ALA A 908 -26.50 -64.52 -13.13
CA ALA A 908 -27.01 -65.43 -14.14
C ALA A 908 -26.23 -65.26 -15.46
N ALA A 909 -26.11 -66.34 -16.24
CA ALA A 909 -25.41 -66.31 -17.52
C ALA A 909 -26.09 -65.36 -18.51
N SER A 910 -25.27 -64.67 -19.31
CA SER A 910 -25.74 -63.88 -20.44
C SER A 910 -26.58 -64.71 -21.43
N ASN A 911 -27.26 -64.02 -22.34
CA ASN A 911 -27.69 -64.64 -23.59
C ASN A 911 -26.49 -65.35 -24.26
N SER A 912 -26.75 -66.49 -24.89
CA SER A 912 -25.71 -67.23 -25.58
C SER A 912 -25.41 -66.63 -26.95
N VAL A 913 -24.13 -66.42 -27.26
CA VAL A 913 -23.65 -66.03 -28.57
C VAL A 913 -22.85 -67.17 -29.19
N THR A 914 -22.99 -67.40 -30.49
CA THR A 914 -22.39 -68.56 -31.18
C THR A 914 -21.49 -68.13 -32.32
N ILE A 915 -20.21 -68.53 -32.25
CA ILE A 915 -19.27 -68.42 -33.37
C ILE A 915 -19.46 -69.66 -34.24
N ALA A 916 -19.94 -69.46 -35.46
CA ALA A 916 -20.06 -70.52 -36.46
C ALA A 916 -18.68 -71.05 -36.86
N ALA A 917 -18.59 -72.35 -37.17
CA ALA A 917 -17.42 -72.90 -37.83
C ALA A 917 -17.30 -72.32 -39.25
N PRO A 918 -16.09 -72.04 -39.76
CA PRO A 918 -15.92 -71.57 -41.13
C PRO A 918 -16.51 -72.59 -42.09
N LYS A 919 -17.33 -72.11 -43.03
CA LYS A 919 -17.99 -72.93 -44.05
C LYS A 919 -16.92 -73.48 -45.00
N PRO A 920 -16.86 -74.79 -45.30
CA PRO A 920 -15.84 -75.33 -46.18
C PRO A 920 -16.00 -74.80 -47.61
N GLU A 921 -14.89 -74.43 -48.23
CA GLU A 921 -14.83 -74.00 -49.64
C GLU A 921 -15.10 -75.17 -50.60
N PRO A 922 -15.64 -74.91 -51.80
CA PRO A 922 -15.99 -75.97 -52.75
C PRO A 922 -14.75 -76.60 -53.42
N LYS A 923 -14.79 -77.92 -53.62
CA LYS A 923 -13.74 -78.70 -54.30
C LYS A 923 -13.62 -78.35 -55.79
N PRO A 924 -12.40 -78.27 -56.35
CA PRO A 924 -12.17 -78.38 -57.79
C PRO A 924 -12.18 -79.84 -58.29
N GLU A 925 -12.38 -80.00 -59.60
CA GLU A 925 -12.54 -81.27 -60.33
C GLU A 925 -11.23 -82.09 -60.54
N PRO A 926 -11.32 -83.40 -60.86
CA PRO A 926 -10.17 -84.32 -60.80
C PRO A 926 -9.30 -84.35 -62.08
N LYS A 927 -8.04 -84.79 -61.92
CA LYS A 927 -7.13 -85.23 -62.98
C LYS A 927 -6.79 -86.71 -62.82
N PRO A 928 -6.41 -87.43 -63.90
CA PRO A 928 -6.32 -88.89 -63.94
C PRO A 928 -5.04 -89.49 -63.34
N ASP A 929 -5.08 -90.81 -63.11
CA ASP A 929 -4.09 -91.63 -62.39
C ASP A 929 -2.68 -91.73 -63.03
N PRO A 930 -1.65 -92.03 -62.21
CA PRO A 930 -0.32 -92.48 -62.65
C PRO A 930 -0.10 -94.01 -62.48
N GLU A 931 0.67 -94.61 -63.39
CA GLU A 931 1.26 -95.96 -63.25
C GLU A 931 2.70 -95.93 -62.65
N PRO A 932 3.28 -97.06 -62.18
CA PRO A 932 4.15 -97.04 -60.98
C PRO A 932 5.62 -97.52 -61.10
N LYS A 933 6.35 -97.38 -59.98
CA LYS A 933 7.64 -98.01 -59.54
C LYS A 933 8.97 -97.39 -60.06
N PRO A 934 10.14 -97.64 -59.41
CA PRO A 934 10.42 -98.35 -58.13
C PRO A 934 11.30 -97.61 -57.08
N ASP A 935 11.42 -98.23 -55.89
CA ASP A 935 12.41 -98.06 -54.78
C ASP A 935 13.91 -98.07 -55.23
N PRO A 936 14.91 -97.56 -54.43
CA PRO A 936 15.19 -97.99 -53.04
C PRO A 936 15.83 -97.01 -52.01
N GLU A 937 16.11 -97.57 -50.83
CA GLU A 937 16.80 -97.12 -49.59
C GLU A 937 18.26 -96.58 -49.76
N PRO A 938 19.01 -96.22 -48.69
CA PRO A 938 18.71 -95.49 -47.44
C PRO A 938 19.60 -94.22 -47.27
N LYS A 939 19.37 -93.40 -46.22
CA LYS A 939 20.18 -92.18 -45.92
C LYS A 939 21.14 -92.35 -44.72
N PRO A 940 22.38 -91.83 -44.79
CA PRO A 940 23.28 -91.66 -43.64
C PRO A 940 23.18 -90.26 -42.97
N ASP A 941 23.91 -90.10 -41.86
CA ASP A 941 23.85 -88.99 -40.89
C ASP A 941 24.22 -87.57 -41.40
N PRO A 942 23.81 -86.50 -40.66
CA PRO A 942 24.12 -85.10 -40.98
C PRO A 942 25.30 -84.50 -40.18
N GLU A 943 26.20 -83.81 -40.88
CA GLU A 943 27.02 -82.70 -40.35
C GLU A 943 26.78 -81.42 -41.21
N PRO A 944 27.44 -80.25 -41.02
CA PRO A 944 26.79 -79.10 -40.38
C PRO A 944 26.44 -77.94 -41.35
N LYS A 945 25.72 -76.94 -40.84
CA LYS A 945 25.21 -75.77 -41.60
C LYS A 945 26.28 -74.71 -41.93
N PRO A 946 26.15 -74.01 -43.07
CA PRO A 946 26.69 -72.68 -43.31
C PRO A 946 25.61 -71.57 -43.35
N ASP A 947 26.04 -70.30 -43.21
CA ASP A 947 25.22 -69.08 -43.24
C ASP A 947 24.71 -68.67 -44.64
N PRO A 948 23.66 -67.81 -44.73
CA PRO A 948 23.23 -67.16 -45.97
C PRO A 948 23.51 -65.64 -46.04
N GLU A 949 23.93 -65.18 -47.23
CA GLU A 949 24.02 -63.77 -47.65
C GLU A 949 22.90 -63.44 -48.72
N PRO A 950 22.72 -62.17 -49.16
CA PRO A 950 21.38 -61.60 -49.42
C PRO A 950 20.94 -61.49 -50.89
N LYS A 951 19.68 -61.06 -51.12
CA LYS A 951 19.04 -60.79 -52.43
C LYS A 951 17.83 -59.80 -52.32
N PRO A 952 17.25 -59.25 -53.42
CA PRO A 952 17.19 -57.78 -53.61
C PRO A 952 15.78 -57.16 -53.91
N ASP A 953 15.78 -55.90 -54.37
CA ASP A 953 14.69 -54.89 -54.53
C ASP A 953 13.39 -55.28 -55.27
N PRO A 954 12.33 -54.46 -55.06
CA PRO A 954 11.71 -53.74 -56.21
C PRO A 954 11.24 -52.28 -55.95
N GLU A 955 11.20 -51.50 -57.03
CA GLU A 955 10.61 -50.14 -57.23
C GLU A 955 9.12 -50.19 -57.72
N PRO A 956 8.38 -49.07 -58.01
CA PRO A 956 8.20 -47.79 -57.30
C PRO A 956 6.73 -47.22 -57.29
N LYS A 957 6.55 -46.01 -56.70
CA LYS A 957 5.44 -44.99 -56.76
C LYS A 957 4.25 -45.09 -55.76
N PRO A 958 3.54 -43.97 -55.44
CA PRO A 958 3.69 -42.56 -55.88
C PRO A 958 3.92 -41.51 -54.74
N ASP A 959 4.16 -40.25 -55.13
CA ASP A 959 4.46 -39.08 -54.26
C ASP A 959 3.28 -38.54 -53.41
N PRO A 960 3.61 -37.87 -52.28
CA PRO A 960 2.85 -36.74 -51.76
C PRO A 960 3.67 -35.42 -51.66
N GLU A 961 2.93 -34.31 -51.52
CA GLU A 961 3.34 -32.89 -51.59
C GLU A 961 4.39 -32.39 -50.54
N PRO A 962 5.04 -31.23 -50.80
CA PRO A 962 6.28 -30.84 -50.10
C PRO A 962 6.08 -30.29 -48.68
N LYS A 963 7.05 -30.59 -47.81
CA LYS A 963 7.23 -29.92 -46.49
C LYS A 963 8.27 -28.79 -46.59
N PRO A 964 8.18 -27.75 -45.73
CA PRO A 964 9.08 -26.60 -45.76
C PRO A 964 10.50 -26.92 -45.24
N ASP A 965 11.42 -26.01 -45.55
CA ASP A 965 12.86 -26.13 -45.29
C ASP A 965 13.24 -26.33 -43.80
N PRO A 966 14.36 -27.03 -43.52
CA PRO A 966 14.92 -27.13 -42.18
C PRO A 966 15.76 -25.88 -41.83
N GLU A 967 15.43 -25.25 -40.71
CA GLU A 967 16.29 -24.26 -40.04
C GLU A 967 17.60 -24.92 -39.50
N PRO A 968 18.66 -24.12 -39.26
CA PRO A 968 20.03 -24.63 -39.16
C PRO A 968 20.34 -25.42 -37.87
N LYS A 969 21.33 -26.32 -37.98
CA LYS A 969 21.88 -27.09 -36.85
C LYS A 969 22.63 -26.18 -35.86
N PRO A 970 22.54 -26.45 -34.54
CA PRO A 970 23.43 -25.85 -33.54
C PRO A 970 24.90 -26.32 -33.68
N ASP A 971 25.82 -25.48 -33.22
CA ASP A 971 27.25 -25.79 -33.07
C ASP A 971 27.52 -26.86 -31.99
N PRO A 972 28.69 -27.54 -32.03
CA PRO A 972 29.04 -28.59 -31.07
C PRO A 972 29.41 -28.06 -29.67
N GLU A 973 29.05 -28.83 -28.64
CA GLU A 973 29.29 -28.54 -27.23
C GLU A 973 30.80 -28.39 -26.87
N PRO A 974 31.17 -27.47 -25.97
CA PRO A 974 32.51 -27.41 -25.40
C PRO A 974 32.72 -28.53 -24.37
N LYS A 975 33.92 -29.15 -24.39
CA LYS A 975 34.33 -30.19 -23.44
C LYS A 975 34.53 -29.63 -22.02
N PRO A 976 34.35 -30.45 -20.97
CA PRO A 976 34.62 -30.04 -19.59
C PRO A 976 36.13 -29.90 -19.32
N ASP A 977 36.49 -28.85 -18.58
CA ASP A 977 37.84 -28.62 -18.05
C ASP A 977 38.20 -29.60 -16.90
N PRO A 978 39.49 -29.90 -16.69
CA PRO A 978 39.94 -30.80 -15.62
C PRO A 978 39.94 -30.13 -14.23
N GLU A 979 39.72 -30.95 -13.20
CA GLU A 979 39.65 -30.52 -11.79
C GLU A 979 40.93 -29.79 -11.30
N PRO A 980 40.81 -28.74 -10.46
CA PRO A 980 41.94 -28.06 -9.86
C PRO A 980 42.60 -28.91 -8.76
N LYS A 981 43.92 -29.02 -8.79
CA LYS A 981 44.73 -29.61 -7.71
C LYS A 981 44.80 -28.70 -6.48
N PRO A 982 44.98 -29.25 -5.27
CA PRO A 982 45.17 -28.44 -4.07
C PRO A 982 46.56 -27.78 -4.04
N ASP A 983 46.60 -26.49 -3.67
CA ASP A 983 47.84 -25.74 -3.48
C ASP A 983 48.50 -26.04 -2.11
N PRO A 984 49.83 -25.82 -1.96
CA PRO A 984 50.62 -26.32 -0.83
C PRO A 984 50.62 -25.41 0.41
N GLU A 985 50.97 -26.02 1.56
CA GLU A 985 51.14 -25.32 2.84
C GLU A 985 52.22 -24.21 2.78
N PRO A 986 52.02 -23.07 3.46
CA PRO A 986 53.05 -22.03 3.58
C PRO A 986 54.10 -22.40 4.65
N LYS A 987 55.37 -22.47 4.25
CA LYS A 987 56.52 -22.50 5.17
C LYS A 987 56.97 -21.07 5.55
N PRO A 988 57.57 -20.88 6.74
CA PRO A 988 57.87 -19.56 7.29
C PRO A 988 59.25 -19.02 6.87
N ASP A 989 59.41 -17.69 6.92
CA ASP A 989 60.66 -16.93 7.21
C ASP A 989 60.40 -15.41 7.00
N PRO A 990 61.23 -14.46 7.51
CA PRO A 990 62.02 -14.45 8.74
C PRO A 990 61.78 -13.16 9.61
N LYS A 991 62.37 -13.07 10.82
CA LYS A 991 62.42 -11.81 11.61
C LYS A 991 63.46 -10.82 11.05
N PRO A 992 63.23 -9.50 11.22
CA PRO A 992 64.22 -8.68 11.94
C PRO A 992 63.64 -7.60 12.90
N ASP A 993 64.53 -7.00 13.69
CA ASP A 993 64.37 -6.32 14.99
C ASP A 993 63.67 -4.95 15.10
N LYS A 994 63.43 -4.58 16.39
CA LYS A 994 63.18 -3.23 16.97
C LYS A 994 64.24 -2.18 16.55
N PRO A 995 64.02 -0.82 16.68
CA PRO A 995 63.34 -0.15 17.81
C PRO A 995 62.54 1.15 17.41
N GLU A 996 62.13 2.14 18.23
CA GLU A 996 62.17 2.35 19.71
C GLU A 996 60.95 3.14 20.30
N LYS A 997 61.15 4.35 20.88
CA LYS A 997 60.18 5.34 21.41
C LYS A 997 60.72 6.78 21.19
N PRO A 998 59.84 7.79 21.06
CA PRO A 998 59.68 8.82 22.11
C PRO A 998 58.19 9.08 22.41
N GLU A 999 57.72 9.20 23.67
CA GLU A 999 57.87 10.26 24.67
C GLU A 999 56.76 11.34 24.59
N LYS A 1000 56.26 11.78 25.76
CA LYS A 1000 55.08 12.66 25.95
C LYS A 1000 55.47 14.14 25.96
N PRO A 1001 54.48 15.05 25.98
CA PRO A 1001 54.37 15.91 27.16
C PRO A 1001 53.00 15.91 27.85
N ASP A 1002 52.97 16.41 29.09
CA ASP A 1002 51.82 16.41 30.00
C ASP A 1002 50.96 17.69 29.92
N SER A 1003 49.67 17.57 30.30
CA SER A 1003 49.07 18.45 31.33
C SER A 1003 47.65 18.00 31.75
N LYS A 1004 47.41 17.97 33.06
CA LYS A 1004 46.12 17.93 33.78
C LYS A 1004 46.13 19.16 34.73
N PRO A 1005 45.04 19.47 35.45
CA PRO A 1005 43.63 19.60 35.06
C PRO A 1005 43.07 20.96 35.54
N ASP A 1006 41.76 21.24 35.41
CA ASP A 1006 41.11 22.12 36.40
C ASP A 1006 39.63 21.80 36.61
N LYS A 1007 39.16 22.03 37.84
CA LYS A 1007 37.77 21.90 38.30
C LYS A 1007 37.23 23.29 38.68
N PRO A 1008 35.92 23.56 38.50
CA PRO A 1008 35.19 24.45 39.39
C PRO A 1008 34.70 23.70 40.64
N ALA A 1009 34.54 24.42 41.75
CA ALA A 1009 34.05 23.90 43.02
C ALA A 1009 32.58 24.30 43.28
N GLU A 1010 31.93 23.56 44.17
CA GLU A 1010 30.67 23.99 44.81
C GLU A 1010 30.93 25.16 45.78
N GLY A 1011 29.93 26.04 45.96
CA GLY A 1011 29.98 27.15 46.92
C GLY A 1011 28.60 27.78 47.12
N ASP A 1012 28.16 27.84 48.38
CA ASP A 1012 26.81 28.19 48.86
C ASP A 1012 26.26 29.60 48.57
N ALA A 1013 24.93 29.69 48.65
CA ALA A 1013 24.10 30.80 49.14
C ALA A 1013 24.07 32.16 48.40
N THR A 1014 22.96 32.43 47.70
CA THR A 1014 21.82 33.19 48.27
C THR A 1014 20.54 32.99 47.47
#